data_AF-A0A9E0KRB2-F1
#
_entry.id   AF-A0A9E0KRB2-F1
#
_cell.length_a   1.000
_cell.length_b   1.000
_cell.length_c   1.000
_cell.angle_alpha   90.00
_cell.angle_beta   90.00
_cell.angle_gamma   90.00
#
_symmetry.space_group_name_H-M   'P 1'
#
loop_
_entity.id
_entity.type
_entity.pdbx_description
1 polymer ?
#
loop_
_entity_poly.entity_id
_entity_poly.type
_entity_poly.pdbx_seq_one_letter_code
_entity_poly.pdbx_strand_id
1 'polypeptide(L)'
;MKPKLIVLTLGALLLSVLVFSAMPPAGSAAIDDGWWDAGWPYRTLVTVNAAGHPRVDKPAEAVINFTTLLNNLGKPGTFEPKSIRVVEVDNSDSVIDDNVPFQFDKAGNYNASTNAAGTLTFLLNGSTASNQARRFHIYFDKTGKTYTLPSFADQVVMTSMTDGFGFDTYKVVTNAGTYRYHKTGGGFASLIDSNSKDWISWSTASGNAGDFRGIPNMVNPSDGGYFHPGRTTASTSFIGDGPLRASFKSVSEDGKWEVQWDIFPKTARMTVLKVDDTKKYWFLYEGTPGGALEPNTDLVTKSNGSQVTAGQEWAGDIPDEEWVYFTDPGLSRSLFVINHLDDAYIDSYKPSANDNLMTILGYGRLGGSRYIKGAGTQLSFGLVNQTTFADVSKTVRDAYKPLSIAISPAEYNPGSGSTITPTMTETTIGTPTATGTPTATSIPVAGWWDTNWPYRTLVTISASGHPRDDKPAEVDINFTALLNLLGKPGALEPQSIRVVEVNNSDGIINDNIPFQFDKADNFDASNNAVGTLTFLLTGNTSANQTRRFHIYFDKTGKAYTLPSFTDQVELSSMTDGFGFDTYKVVTNAGTYQYHKTGGGFANLFDSGSNDWISWSTASGNAGDFRGIPNMINPDDGGYFHPGRTTASTSLISDGPLRASFKSVSEDGKWEVRWDIFPKTARMTVLKADGTKKYWFLYEGTPGGVLELNSDLVTRSDGTQKTAANAWSGDIPDEEWAYFTDVGLGRSLFMAQHKDDTLTDSFQTAGPMTVFGFGRSGSSRYLTSTNRQLSFGLVDATSFADVSKAVRDTYKLLNIAISPAEYNPGVTPTPTNTPTATSEPTITYNNYLPFIIDLPWGEVPATLPPPTSTSTPTATLVATATPTITETPTITATPTNTATPTITPTPSKTPTPTITPTPSKTPTPTVSPTPSKTPTPGPTAVSGDEILVFDWNKPATKDDHGFPGDQPPMETANGNWVTPQNFAEGTLYVRVEIRSIPVVQNNIQLSFCFWQKGKLPSGENFRLETCSGRKKISGSPGTLIEWSDKIPEMYKKEGYPIDWTKPRLRNAAAIKNSQGIPVSDSAPEFRWGCGTNLSCNPEANRDAWYPLDMRFTVVVVQKGKSFSGWDNYINPGSTPMPVHTATLTPTETSMPTETPTPTETSTPTETPTPTETPTPTETPTE
;
A
#
# COMPACT_ATOMS: atom_id res chain seq x y z
N MET A 1 -68.17 -5.96 32.51
CA MET A 1 -69.01 -7.18 32.69
C MET A 1 -69.01 -7.97 31.39
N LYS A 2 -69.04 -9.32 31.43
CA LYS A 2 -69.61 -10.16 30.35
C LYS A 2 -71.15 -10.09 30.45
N PRO A 3 -72.01 -10.54 29.49
CA PRO A 3 -71.73 -11.56 28.46
C PRO A 3 -72.47 -11.47 27.08
N LYS A 4 -72.08 -12.37 26.13
CA LYS A 4 -72.93 -13.19 25.20
C LYS A 4 -73.89 -12.51 24.17
N LEU A 5 -74.33 -13.12 23.05
CA LEU A 5 -73.95 -14.30 22.21
C LEU A 5 -74.98 -14.41 21.03
N ILE A 6 -74.77 -15.35 20.09
CA ILE A 6 -75.73 -15.96 19.12
C ILE A 6 -75.84 -15.22 17.76
N VAL A 7 -75.53 -15.73 16.55
CA VAL A 7 -75.35 -17.07 15.88
C VAL A 7 -76.58 -17.65 15.17
N LEU A 8 -76.46 -17.95 13.86
CA LEU A 8 -77.06 -19.07 13.09
C LEU A 8 -76.45 -19.08 11.66
N THR A 9 -75.58 -20.05 11.31
CA THR A 9 -75.81 -21.24 10.42
C THR A 9 -76.00 -20.94 8.91
N LEU A 10 -75.52 -21.75 7.95
CA LEU A 10 -75.21 -23.19 7.93
C LEU A 10 -74.19 -23.54 6.81
N GLY A 11 -73.34 -24.58 6.98
CA GLY A 11 -72.64 -25.20 5.82
C GLY A 11 -71.29 -25.94 6.03
N ALA A 12 -71.31 -27.16 6.62
CA ALA A 12 -70.34 -28.29 6.51
C ALA A 12 -68.81 -28.04 6.80
N LEU A 13 -67.98 -28.97 7.31
CA LEU A 13 -68.08 -30.38 7.74
C LEU A 13 -67.01 -30.70 8.85
N LEU A 14 -67.07 -31.88 9.47
CA LEU A 14 -66.22 -32.52 10.52
C LEU A 14 -64.67 -32.38 10.37
N LEU A 15 -63.76 -32.79 11.29
CA LEU A 15 -63.65 -33.06 12.76
C LEU A 15 -62.35 -33.93 12.94
N SER A 16 -61.55 -33.67 14.00
CA SER A 16 -60.59 -34.57 14.71
C SER A 16 -59.35 -35.22 14.04
N VAL A 17 -58.16 -34.77 14.52
CA VAL A 17 -57.00 -35.51 15.12
C VAL A 17 -56.43 -36.82 14.50
N LEU A 18 -55.08 -36.91 14.54
CA LEU A 18 -54.14 -38.07 14.44
C LEU A 18 -53.46 -38.39 13.08
N VAL A 19 -52.30 -37.73 12.88
CA VAL A 19 -50.99 -38.23 12.37
C VAL A 19 -50.84 -38.82 10.94
N PHE A 20 -49.74 -38.38 10.30
CA PHE A 20 -48.98 -38.87 9.13
C PHE A 20 -49.11 -38.19 7.74
N SER A 21 -47.94 -37.72 7.29
CA SER A 21 -47.43 -37.56 5.90
C SER A 21 -48.08 -36.60 4.89
N ALA A 22 -47.34 -35.53 4.60
CA ALA A 22 -47.08 -35.02 3.23
C ALA A 22 -45.65 -34.43 3.18
N MET A 23 -44.90 -34.67 2.10
CA MET A 23 -43.46 -34.36 1.98
C MET A 23 -43.16 -32.93 1.49
N PRO A 24 -42.00 -32.34 1.84
CA PRO A 24 -41.52 -31.07 1.30
C PRO A 24 -40.72 -31.25 -0.02
N PRO A 25 -40.69 -30.26 -0.92
CA PRO A 25 -39.69 -30.17 -1.98
C PRO A 25 -38.52 -29.23 -1.59
N ALA A 26 -37.34 -29.85 -1.42
CA ALA A 26 -35.97 -29.30 -1.52
C ALA A 26 -35.72 -27.79 -1.23
N GLY A 27 -34.95 -27.41 -0.21
CA GLY A 27 -34.29 -28.25 0.79
C GLY A 27 -33.61 -27.41 1.88
N SER A 28 -34.28 -27.27 3.02
CA SER A 28 -33.65 -26.78 4.26
C SER A 28 -32.89 -27.94 4.90
N ALA A 29 -31.57 -27.80 5.01
CA ALA A 29 -30.77 -28.60 5.93
C ALA A 29 -30.99 -28.07 7.36
N ALA A 30 -30.93 -28.96 8.36
CA ALA A 30 -30.96 -28.55 9.76
C ALA A 30 -29.66 -27.82 10.12
N ILE A 31 -29.79 -26.78 10.95
CA ILE A 31 -28.71 -25.89 11.35
C ILE A 31 -27.75 -26.66 12.27
N ASP A 32 -26.48 -26.73 11.89
CA ASP A 32 -25.38 -27.30 12.66
C ASP A 32 -24.63 -26.16 13.37
N ASP A 33 -24.60 -26.16 14.71
CA ASP A 33 -23.83 -25.25 15.59
C ASP A 33 -23.71 -23.77 15.13
N GLY A 34 -24.83 -23.17 14.69
CA GLY A 34 -24.88 -21.75 14.32
C GLY A 34 -24.20 -21.39 12.99
N TRP A 35 -24.03 -22.35 12.07
CA TRP A 35 -23.60 -22.09 10.68
C TRP A 35 -24.80 -21.71 9.79
N TRP A 36 -24.68 -20.64 9.00
CA TRP A 36 -25.71 -20.21 8.04
C TRP A 36 -25.95 -21.23 6.91
N ASP A 37 -24.88 -21.68 6.23
CA ASP A 37 -24.96 -22.64 5.14
C ASP A 37 -23.84 -23.69 5.26
N ALA A 38 -24.22 -24.96 5.32
CA ALA A 38 -23.29 -26.09 5.43
C ALA A 38 -22.40 -26.29 4.19
N GLY A 39 -22.74 -25.68 3.05
CA GLY A 39 -21.90 -25.62 1.86
C GLY A 39 -20.65 -24.75 2.01
N TRP A 40 -20.62 -23.85 3.00
CA TRP A 40 -19.50 -22.92 3.25
C TRP A 40 -18.66 -23.34 4.47
N PRO A 41 -17.55 -24.07 4.25
CA PRO A 41 -16.73 -24.61 5.33
C PRO A 41 -16.04 -23.57 6.20
N TYR A 42 -15.78 -22.36 5.69
CA TYR A 42 -15.00 -21.34 6.38
C TYR A 42 -15.80 -20.08 6.63
N ARG A 43 -15.59 -19.46 7.79
CA ARG A 43 -16.08 -18.11 8.10
C ARG A 43 -15.08 -17.34 8.96
N THR A 44 -15.25 -16.02 9.07
CA THR A 44 -14.65 -15.19 10.13
C THR A 44 -15.71 -14.23 10.64
N LEU A 45 -15.73 -14.00 11.97
CA LEU A 45 -16.57 -12.98 12.57
C LEU A 45 -15.91 -11.60 12.39
N VAL A 46 -16.65 -10.67 11.78
CA VAL A 46 -16.33 -9.24 11.75
C VAL A 46 -17.29 -8.51 12.69
N THR A 47 -16.74 -7.89 13.73
CA THR A 47 -17.49 -7.03 14.66
C THR A 47 -17.29 -5.59 14.26
N VAL A 48 -18.39 -4.87 14.01
CA VAL A 48 -18.38 -3.46 13.61
C VAL A 48 -19.06 -2.62 14.68
N ASN A 49 -18.29 -1.78 15.37
CA ASN A 49 -18.77 -0.87 16.40
C ASN A 49 -18.99 0.53 15.81
N ALA A 50 -20.12 1.13 16.16
CA ALA A 50 -20.56 2.45 15.71
C ALA A 50 -19.67 3.62 16.19
N ALA A 51 -18.74 3.37 17.12
CA ALA A 51 -17.68 4.27 17.57
C ALA A 51 -18.21 5.63 18.08
N GLY A 52 -19.27 5.62 18.88
CA GLY A 52 -19.83 6.82 19.51
C GLY A 52 -20.82 7.61 18.64
N HIS A 53 -21.01 7.25 17.36
CA HIS A 53 -21.89 7.96 16.44
C HIS A 53 -22.98 7.04 15.87
N PRO A 54 -24.26 7.43 15.87
CA PRO A 54 -25.33 6.63 15.28
C PRO A 54 -25.15 6.52 13.76
N ARG A 55 -25.42 5.34 13.20
CA ARG A 55 -25.19 5.01 11.77
C ARG A 55 -26.47 4.61 11.07
N VAL A 56 -26.60 4.89 9.77
CA VAL A 56 -27.76 4.45 8.97
C VAL A 56 -27.32 4.07 7.56
N ASP A 57 -27.37 2.78 7.22
CA ASP A 57 -26.88 2.24 5.94
C ASP A 57 -25.42 2.66 5.61
N LYS A 58 -24.56 2.74 6.63
CA LYS A 58 -23.15 3.09 6.43
C LYS A 58 -22.40 1.93 5.79
N PRO A 59 -21.54 2.14 4.79
CA PRO A 59 -20.58 1.13 4.36
C PRO A 59 -19.47 0.92 5.40
N ALA A 60 -19.22 -0.34 5.77
CA ALA A 60 -18.03 -0.78 6.49
C ALA A 60 -16.94 -1.21 5.49
N GLU A 61 -15.74 -0.63 5.58
CA GLU A 61 -14.59 -0.97 4.76
C GLU A 61 -13.62 -1.86 5.56
N ALA A 62 -13.79 -3.19 5.50
CA ALA A 62 -12.95 -4.13 6.23
C ALA A 62 -11.75 -4.59 5.39
N VAL A 63 -10.52 -4.26 5.81
CA VAL A 63 -9.30 -4.77 5.17
C VAL A 63 -9.11 -6.24 5.58
N ILE A 64 -9.30 -7.16 4.64
CA ILE A 64 -9.32 -8.61 4.87
C ILE A 64 -8.33 -9.32 3.95
N ASN A 65 -7.72 -10.40 4.43
CA ASN A 65 -6.84 -11.25 3.64
C ASN A 65 -7.25 -12.72 3.81
N PHE A 66 -7.94 -13.27 2.80
CA PHE A 66 -8.47 -14.63 2.87
C PHE A 66 -7.37 -15.70 2.85
N THR A 67 -6.20 -15.43 2.23
CA THR A 67 -5.02 -16.31 2.34
C THR A 67 -4.54 -16.37 3.78
N THR A 68 -4.48 -15.23 4.48
CA THR A 68 -4.20 -15.19 5.91
C THR A 68 -5.22 -16.02 6.71
N LEU A 69 -6.52 -15.82 6.48
CA LEU A 69 -7.56 -16.56 7.23
C LEU A 69 -7.50 -18.08 6.99
N LEU A 70 -7.25 -18.52 5.76
CA LEU A 70 -7.06 -19.93 5.41
C LEU A 70 -5.79 -20.54 6.01
N ASN A 71 -4.69 -19.77 6.03
CA ASN A 71 -3.43 -20.18 6.65
C ASN A 71 -3.58 -20.31 8.17
N ASN A 72 -4.28 -19.35 8.80
CA ASN A 72 -4.58 -19.34 10.24
C ASN A 72 -5.33 -20.59 10.71
N LEU A 73 -6.17 -21.15 9.86
CA LEU A 73 -6.90 -22.39 10.12
C LEU A 73 -6.08 -23.68 9.87
N GLY A 74 -4.83 -23.57 9.40
CA GLY A 74 -4.07 -24.72 8.90
C GLY A 74 -4.72 -25.34 7.65
N LYS A 75 -5.47 -24.55 6.88
CA LYS A 75 -6.21 -24.98 5.69
C LYS A 75 -5.82 -24.16 4.45
N PRO A 76 -4.52 -24.01 4.12
CA PRO A 76 -4.06 -23.22 2.98
C PRO A 76 -4.68 -23.69 1.64
N GLY A 77 -4.60 -22.81 0.65
CA GLY A 77 -4.97 -23.07 -0.74
C GLY A 77 -5.55 -21.82 -1.42
N THR A 78 -5.83 -21.93 -2.72
CA THR A 78 -6.36 -20.82 -3.51
C THR A 78 -7.77 -20.45 -3.05
N PHE A 79 -7.93 -19.23 -2.55
CA PHE A 79 -9.22 -18.63 -2.23
C PHE A 79 -10.08 -18.47 -3.50
N GLU A 80 -11.37 -18.75 -3.40
CA GLU A 80 -12.34 -18.59 -4.49
C GLU A 80 -13.20 -17.35 -4.24
N PRO A 81 -12.98 -16.20 -4.93
CA PRO A 81 -13.68 -14.95 -4.63
C PRO A 81 -15.20 -15.00 -4.80
N LYS A 82 -15.74 -15.92 -5.63
CA LYS A 82 -17.19 -16.10 -5.78
C LYS A 82 -17.84 -16.72 -4.55
N SER A 83 -17.04 -17.31 -3.65
CA SER A 83 -17.51 -17.89 -2.40
C SER A 83 -17.83 -16.86 -1.32
N ILE A 84 -17.43 -15.59 -1.43
CA ILE A 84 -17.71 -14.62 -0.35
C ILE A 84 -19.22 -14.53 -0.11
N ARG A 85 -19.66 -14.64 1.15
CA ARG A 85 -21.00 -14.22 1.60
C ARG A 85 -20.84 -13.43 2.89
N VAL A 86 -21.64 -12.38 3.06
CA VAL A 86 -21.67 -11.55 4.26
C VAL A 86 -23.03 -11.76 4.90
N VAL A 87 -23.02 -12.27 6.13
CA VAL A 87 -24.24 -12.64 6.86
C VAL A 87 -24.22 -11.90 8.20
N GLU A 88 -25.18 -11.01 8.42
CA GLU A 88 -25.37 -10.39 9.73
C GLU A 88 -25.96 -11.40 10.71
N VAL A 89 -25.45 -11.40 11.94
CA VAL A 89 -25.91 -12.25 13.03
C VAL A 89 -26.09 -11.49 14.35
N ASP A 90 -26.88 -12.07 15.25
CA ASP A 90 -27.03 -11.56 16.61
C ASP A 90 -25.92 -12.05 17.57
N ASN A 91 -26.09 -11.79 18.87
CA ASN A 91 -25.14 -12.21 19.90
C ASN A 91 -25.14 -13.73 20.19
N SER A 92 -26.07 -14.49 19.59
CA SER A 92 -26.15 -15.95 19.63
C SER A 92 -25.72 -16.62 18.32
N ASP A 93 -25.15 -15.84 17.39
CA ASP A 93 -24.85 -16.23 16.01
C ASP A 93 -26.09 -16.64 15.19
N SER A 94 -27.30 -16.26 15.63
CA SER A 94 -28.52 -16.42 14.84
C SER A 94 -28.56 -15.39 13.70
N VAL A 95 -28.91 -15.84 12.50
CA VAL A 95 -28.94 -15.01 11.28
C VAL A 95 -29.99 -13.91 11.36
N ILE A 96 -29.58 -12.66 11.11
CA ILE A 96 -30.43 -11.47 11.01
C ILE A 96 -30.70 -11.15 9.53
N ASP A 97 -29.65 -11.11 8.70
CA ASP A 97 -29.71 -10.79 7.26
C ASP A 97 -28.61 -11.60 6.55
N ASP A 98 -28.98 -12.48 5.61
CA ASP A 98 -28.04 -13.27 4.80
C ASP A 98 -27.84 -12.72 3.39
N ASN A 99 -28.44 -11.57 3.08
CA ASN A 99 -28.37 -10.90 1.79
C ASN A 99 -27.74 -9.50 1.91
N VAL A 100 -26.80 -9.35 2.86
CA VAL A 100 -26.07 -8.10 3.09
C VAL A 100 -25.30 -7.70 1.83
N PRO A 101 -25.59 -6.54 1.21
CA PRO A 101 -24.86 -6.08 0.04
C PRO A 101 -23.38 -5.88 0.36
N PHE A 102 -22.51 -6.37 -0.52
CA PHE A 102 -21.07 -6.21 -0.38
C PHE A 102 -20.33 -6.16 -1.72
N GLN A 103 -19.08 -5.71 -1.68
CA GLN A 103 -18.09 -5.84 -2.75
C GLN A 103 -16.71 -6.12 -2.16
N PHE A 104 -15.82 -6.70 -2.96
CA PHE A 104 -14.45 -7.00 -2.56
C PHE A 104 -13.43 -6.38 -3.53
N ASP A 105 -12.87 -5.26 -3.11
CA ASP A 105 -11.88 -4.49 -3.83
C ASP A 105 -10.49 -5.10 -3.60
N LYS A 106 -9.96 -5.77 -4.63
CA LYS A 106 -8.65 -6.43 -4.59
C LYS A 106 -7.53 -5.42 -4.34
N ALA A 107 -6.58 -5.74 -3.46
CA ALA A 107 -5.35 -4.96 -3.30
C ALA A 107 -4.54 -4.94 -4.61
N GLY A 108 -3.70 -3.91 -4.82
CA GLY A 108 -2.88 -3.79 -6.03
C GLY A 108 -1.89 -4.94 -6.26
N ASN A 109 -1.59 -5.73 -5.23
CA ASN A 109 -0.79 -6.95 -5.27
C ASN A 109 -1.62 -8.23 -4.95
N TYR A 110 -2.93 -8.21 -5.23
CA TYR A 110 -3.83 -9.34 -4.97
C TYR A 110 -3.42 -10.60 -5.76
N ASN A 111 -3.35 -11.73 -5.06
CA ASN A 111 -3.18 -13.06 -5.65
C ASN A 111 -4.03 -14.07 -4.87
N ALA A 112 -4.95 -14.76 -5.53
CA ALA A 112 -5.89 -15.67 -4.87
C ALA A 112 -5.23 -16.81 -4.06
N SER A 113 -4.00 -17.20 -4.39
CA SER A 113 -3.25 -18.26 -3.69
C SER A 113 -2.34 -17.72 -2.59
N THR A 114 -1.64 -16.62 -2.83
CA THR A 114 -0.54 -16.14 -1.96
C THR A 114 -0.83 -14.85 -1.22
N ASN A 115 -1.77 -14.04 -1.69
CA ASN A 115 -2.14 -12.76 -1.07
C ASN A 115 -3.57 -12.37 -1.47
N ALA A 116 -4.57 -13.11 -1.01
CA ALA A 116 -5.98 -12.82 -1.28
C ALA A 116 -6.49 -11.64 -0.41
N ALA A 117 -5.75 -10.52 -0.46
CA ALA A 117 -5.95 -9.31 0.31
C ALA A 117 -6.76 -8.27 -0.47
N GLY A 118 -7.64 -7.56 0.23
CA GLY A 118 -8.43 -6.47 -0.33
C GLY A 118 -9.30 -5.80 0.72
N THR A 119 -10.08 -4.82 0.30
CA THR A 119 -11.11 -4.19 1.12
C THR A 119 -12.44 -4.88 0.82
N LEU A 120 -13.00 -5.55 1.81
CA LEU A 120 -14.39 -6.01 1.77
C LEU A 120 -15.27 -4.86 2.26
N THR A 121 -15.93 -4.19 1.32
CA THR A 121 -16.89 -3.13 1.62
C THR A 121 -18.28 -3.74 1.73
N PHE A 122 -18.97 -3.60 2.85
CA PHE A 122 -20.33 -4.15 3.05
C PHE A 122 -21.25 -3.18 3.79
N LEU A 123 -22.56 -3.30 3.56
CA LEU A 123 -23.54 -2.31 4.04
C LEU A 123 -24.09 -2.66 5.43
N LEU A 124 -23.94 -1.76 6.41
CA LEU A 124 -24.66 -1.85 7.69
C LEU A 124 -26.13 -1.41 7.49
N ASN A 125 -26.91 -2.24 6.80
CA ASN A 125 -28.30 -1.98 6.42
C ASN A 125 -29.15 -1.56 7.64
N GLY A 126 -29.93 -0.49 7.53
CA GLY A 126 -30.72 0.06 8.63
C GLY A 126 -29.92 0.82 9.69
N SER A 127 -30.57 1.11 10.83
CA SER A 127 -29.99 1.94 11.90
C SER A 127 -29.11 1.16 12.88
N THR A 128 -28.01 1.78 13.31
CA THR A 128 -27.10 1.28 14.35
C THR A 128 -26.93 2.36 15.42
N ALA A 129 -27.17 2.05 16.69
CA ALA A 129 -27.02 3.02 17.78
C ALA A 129 -25.54 3.35 18.06
N SER A 130 -25.26 4.53 18.61
CA SER A 130 -23.89 5.06 18.80
C SER A 130 -22.95 4.18 19.63
N ASN A 131 -23.50 3.42 20.57
CA ASN A 131 -22.79 2.48 21.44
C ASN A 131 -22.95 1.00 21.02
N GLN A 132 -23.61 0.74 19.90
CA GLN A 132 -23.88 -0.62 19.42
C GLN A 132 -22.73 -1.18 18.60
N ALA A 133 -22.47 -2.47 18.76
CA ALA A 133 -21.72 -3.27 17.82
C ALA A 133 -22.66 -4.21 17.06
N ARG A 134 -22.41 -4.39 15.76
CA ARG A 134 -23.08 -5.37 14.89
C ARG A 134 -22.07 -6.46 14.51
N ARG A 135 -22.56 -7.68 14.28
CA ARG A 135 -21.75 -8.89 14.06
C ARG A 135 -22.06 -9.43 12.67
N PHE A 136 -21.02 -9.72 11.89
CA PHE A 136 -21.15 -10.24 10.54
C PHE A 136 -20.24 -11.45 10.36
N HIS A 137 -20.78 -12.61 10.01
CA HIS A 137 -19.97 -13.72 9.55
C HIS A 137 -19.67 -13.54 8.07
N ILE A 138 -18.38 -13.46 7.74
CA ILE A 138 -17.88 -13.46 6.38
C ILE A 138 -17.55 -14.90 6.01
N TYR A 139 -18.44 -15.55 5.28
CA TYR A 139 -18.26 -16.91 4.78
C TYR A 139 -17.41 -16.91 3.51
N PHE A 140 -16.57 -17.94 3.35
CA PHE A 140 -15.72 -18.13 2.18
C PHE A 140 -15.33 -19.60 1.97
N ASP A 141 -14.71 -19.89 0.83
CA ASP A 141 -14.11 -21.16 0.49
C ASP A 141 -12.93 -21.01 -0.48
N LYS A 142 -12.28 -22.13 -0.73
CA LYS A 142 -11.22 -22.33 -1.71
C LYS A 142 -11.78 -22.83 -3.04
N THR A 143 -10.93 -22.86 -4.05
CA THR A 143 -11.21 -23.55 -5.30
C THR A 143 -11.45 -25.04 -5.07
N GLY A 144 -12.37 -25.64 -5.83
CA GLY A 144 -12.79 -27.05 -5.69
C GLY A 144 -14.31 -27.27 -5.70
N LYS A 145 -15.09 -26.21 -5.48
CA LYS A 145 -16.55 -26.17 -5.71
C LYS A 145 -16.90 -25.08 -6.73
N THR A 146 -18.09 -25.14 -7.29
CA THR A 146 -18.64 -24.08 -8.14
C THR A 146 -19.54 -23.17 -7.34
N TYR A 147 -19.18 -21.89 -7.26
CA TYR A 147 -19.98 -20.85 -6.60
C TYR A 147 -20.64 -19.92 -7.61
N THR A 148 -21.91 -19.59 -7.37
CA THR A 148 -22.56 -18.46 -8.03
C THR A 148 -21.98 -17.16 -7.48
N LEU A 149 -21.75 -16.18 -8.35
CA LEU A 149 -21.40 -14.83 -7.91
C LEU A 149 -22.64 -14.24 -7.19
N PRO A 150 -22.50 -13.70 -5.97
CA PRO A 150 -23.59 -12.98 -5.34
C PRO A 150 -23.87 -11.70 -6.15
N SER A 151 -25.15 -11.35 -6.28
CA SER A 151 -25.61 -10.21 -7.05
C SER A 151 -26.57 -9.40 -6.20
N PHE A 152 -26.27 -8.12 -6.08
CA PHE A 152 -27.07 -7.14 -5.35
C PHE A 152 -27.57 -6.09 -6.33
N ALA A 153 -28.54 -5.27 -5.91
CA ALA A 153 -28.83 -4.04 -6.64
C ALA A 153 -27.67 -3.05 -6.41
N ASP A 154 -27.06 -2.57 -7.49
CA ASP A 154 -26.00 -1.57 -7.43
C ASP A 154 -26.52 -0.26 -6.81
N GLN A 155 -25.95 0.11 -5.66
CA GLN A 155 -26.21 1.39 -4.97
C GLN A 155 -25.33 2.51 -5.54
N VAL A 156 -24.28 2.14 -6.29
CA VAL A 156 -23.36 3.01 -7.01
C VAL A 156 -23.15 2.42 -8.41
N VAL A 157 -23.53 3.16 -9.46
CA VAL A 157 -23.34 2.75 -10.85
C VAL A 157 -22.47 3.78 -11.56
N MET A 158 -21.26 3.41 -11.96
CA MET A 158 -20.38 4.28 -12.75
C MET A 158 -20.43 3.95 -14.24
N THR A 159 -20.44 4.99 -15.07
CA THR A 159 -20.37 4.89 -16.54
C THR A 159 -19.47 5.99 -17.09
N SER A 160 -18.83 5.74 -18.23
CA SER A 160 -18.18 6.81 -19.01
C SER A 160 -19.15 7.36 -20.06
N MET A 161 -19.15 8.67 -20.24
CA MET A 161 -19.91 9.36 -21.28
C MET A 161 -19.20 10.65 -21.70
N THR A 162 -19.44 11.11 -22.93
CA THR A 162 -19.25 12.52 -23.26
C THR A 162 -20.48 13.28 -22.78
N ASP A 163 -20.29 14.36 -22.05
CA ASP A 163 -21.39 15.15 -21.50
C ASP A 163 -21.95 16.18 -22.51
N GLY A 164 -22.97 16.95 -22.09
CA GLY A 164 -23.62 17.96 -22.93
C GLY A 164 -22.71 19.13 -23.33
N PHE A 165 -21.54 19.27 -22.68
CA PHE A 165 -20.53 20.29 -22.95
C PHE A 165 -19.30 19.74 -23.69
N GLY A 166 -19.27 18.45 -24.01
CA GLY A 166 -18.21 17.81 -24.81
C GLY A 166 -17.07 17.18 -24.01
N PHE A 167 -17.17 17.09 -22.68
CA PHE A 167 -16.11 16.55 -21.83
C PHE A 167 -16.27 15.03 -21.59
N ASP A 168 -15.16 14.29 -21.67
CA ASP A 168 -15.14 12.89 -21.21
C ASP A 168 -15.33 12.87 -19.69
N THR A 169 -16.35 12.14 -19.26
CA THR A 169 -16.99 12.30 -17.97
C THR A 169 -17.28 10.94 -17.34
N TYR A 170 -16.91 10.76 -16.07
CA TYR A 170 -17.52 9.70 -15.26
C TYR A 170 -18.87 10.19 -14.74
N LYS A 171 -19.94 9.50 -15.14
CA LYS A 171 -21.27 9.64 -14.55
C LYS A 171 -21.44 8.56 -13.49
N VAL A 172 -21.63 8.96 -12.24
CA VAL A 172 -21.88 8.04 -11.12
C VAL A 172 -23.30 8.26 -10.61
N VAL A 173 -24.12 7.22 -10.60
CA VAL A 173 -25.51 7.27 -10.12
C VAL A 173 -25.59 6.56 -8.77
N THR A 174 -26.20 7.21 -7.78
CA THR A 174 -26.55 6.61 -6.49
C THR A 174 -27.99 6.97 -6.10
N ASN A 175 -28.50 6.38 -5.02
CA ASN A 175 -29.82 6.75 -4.47
C ASN A 175 -29.90 8.21 -3.97
N ALA A 176 -28.75 8.84 -3.67
CA ALA A 176 -28.69 10.23 -3.23
C ALA A 176 -28.71 11.21 -4.43
N GLY A 177 -28.11 10.85 -5.56
CA GLY A 177 -28.07 11.68 -6.75
C GLY A 177 -27.18 11.14 -7.88
N THR A 178 -27.07 11.91 -8.96
CA THR A 178 -26.17 11.63 -10.09
C THR A 178 -25.02 12.64 -10.12
N TYR A 179 -23.81 12.15 -9.91
CA TYR A 179 -22.57 12.90 -10.02
C TYR A 179 -22.06 12.89 -11.47
N ARG A 180 -21.44 14.00 -11.92
CA ARG A 180 -20.68 14.05 -13.18
C ARG A 180 -19.29 14.62 -12.94
N TYR A 181 -18.25 13.86 -13.26
CA TYR A 181 -16.84 14.20 -13.05
C TYR A 181 -16.08 14.34 -14.36
N HIS A 182 -15.53 15.52 -14.66
CA HIS A 182 -14.82 15.77 -15.91
C HIS A 182 -13.38 15.24 -15.80
N LYS A 183 -13.06 14.18 -16.55
CA LYS A 183 -11.81 13.42 -16.41
C LYS A 183 -10.56 14.22 -16.77
N THR A 184 -10.69 15.19 -17.66
CA THR A 184 -9.60 16.08 -18.10
C THR A 184 -9.38 17.26 -17.15
N GLY A 185 -10.37 17.57 -16.31
CA GLY A 185 -10.32 18.68 -15.35
C GLY A 185 -10.00 18.24 -13.93
N GLY A 186 -10.41 17.02 -13.57
CA GLY A 186 -10.22 16.46 -12.22
C GLY A 186 -11.24 16.98 -11.19
N GLY A 187 -12.45 17.34 -11.61
CA GLY A 187 -13.49 17.87 -10.72
C GLY A 187 -14.92 17.54 -11.15
N PHE A 188 -15.86 17.63 -10.22
CA PHE A 188 -17.29 17.43 -10.47
C PHE A 188 -17.94 18.69 -11.03
N ALA A 189 -18.63 18.52 -12.16
CA ALA A 189 -19.42 19.55 -12.83
C ALA A 189 -20.89 19.56 -12.38
N SER A 190 -21.42 18.40 -11.97
CA SER A 190 -22.83 18.24 -11.57
C SER A 190 -23.00 17.32 -10.37
N LEU A 191 -23.98 17.65 -9.53
CA LEU A 191 -24.59 16.76 -8.53
C LEU A 191 -26.12 16.91 -8.63
N ILE A 192 -26.74 16.06 -9.46
CA ILE A 192 -28.15 16.13 -9.82
C ILE A 192 -28.97 15.29 -8.83
N ASP A 193 -29.94 15.91 -8.16
CA ASP A 193 -30.80 15.23 -7.19
C ASP A 193 -32.03 14.54 -7.83
N SER A 194 -32.84 13.89 -6.98
CA SER A 194 -34.09 13.22 -7.40
C SER A 194 -35.17 14.15 -7.97
N ASN A 195 -35.05 15.46 -7.76
CA ASN A 195 -35.92 16.50 -8.33
C ASN A 195 -35.33 17.09 -9.63
N SER A 196 -34.26 16.49 -10.17
CA SER A 196 -33.50 16.97 -11.34
C SER A 196 -32.86 18.35 -11.13
N LYS A 197 -32.59 18.74 -9.89
CA LYS A 197 -31.84 19.96 -9.56
C LYS A 197 -30.36 19.64 -9.43
N ASP A 198 -29.52 20.41 -10.10
CA ASP A 198 -28.07 20.24 -10.06
C ASP A 198 -27.45 21.20 -9.03
N TRP A 199 -26.97 20.63 -7.93
CA TRP A 199 -26.44 21.37 -6.79
C TRP A 199 -25.06 22.03 -7.06
N ILE A 200 -24.45 21.75 -8.21
CA ILE A 200 -23.22 22.39 -8.68
C ILE A 200 -23.53 23.28 -9.90
N SER A 201 -24.17 22.73 -10.93
CA SER A 201 -24.55 23.42 -12.17
C SER A 201 -23.39 24.12 -12.90
N TRP A 202 -22.26 23.43 -13.10
CA TRP A 202 -21.19 23.92 -13.99
C TRP A 202 -21.68 23.99 -15.45
N SER A 203 -21.19 24.99 -16.18
CA SER A 203 -21.41 25.14 -17.62
C SER A 203 -20.31 25.99 -18.27
N THR A 204 -20.37 26.15 -19.59
CA THR A 204 -19.46 27.01 -20.36
C THR A 204 -19.79 28.51 -20.27
N ALA A 205 -20.82 28.92 -19.52
CA ALA A 205 -21.12 30.34 -19.29
C ALA A 205 -20.04 30.99 -18.40
N SER A 206 -19.64 32.24 -18.69
CA SER A 206 -18.49 32.85 -18.02
C SER A 206 -18.73 33.24 -16.55
N GLY A 207 -17.69 33.07 -15.73
CA GLY A 207 -17.65 33.44 -14.32
C GLY A 207 -18.63 32.64 -13.46
N ASN A 208 -19.29 33.34 -12.54
CA ASN A 208 -20.27 32.75 -11.62
C ASN A 208 -21.54 32.20 -12.29
N ALA A 209 -21.75 32.47 -13.59
CA ALA A 209 -22.82 31.86 -14.37
C ALA A 209 -22.53 30.39 -14.77
N GLY A 210 -21.28 29.95 -14.74
CA GLY A 210 -20.92 28.59 -15.17
C GLY A 210 -19.49 28.17 -14.84
N ASP A 211 -18.49 28.79 -15.47
CA ASP A 211 -17.16 28.22 -15.63
C ASP A 211 -16.28 28.27 -14.37
N PHE A 212 -16.73 28.95 -13.30
CA PHE A 212 -16.14 28.87 -11.96
C PHE A 212 -16.75 27.78 -11.07
N ARG A 213 -17.92 27.22 -11.43
CA ARG A 213 -18.62 26.27 -10.55
C ARG A 213 -17.89 24.92 -10.50
N GLY A 214 -17.98 24.21 -9.39
CA GLY A 214 -17.34 22.92 -9.23
C GLY A 214 -17.07 22.54 -7.78
N ILE A 215 -16.59 21.31 -7.64
CA ILE A 215 -15.93 20.78 -6.44
C ILE A 215 -14.92 19.71 -6.92
N PRO A 216 -13.66 19.71 -6.48
CA PRO A 216 -13.09 20.44 -5.36
C PRO A 216 -12.45 21.81 -5.71
N ASN A 217 -12.33 22.17 -7.00
CA ASN A 217 -11.68 23.40 -7.48
C ASN A 217 -10.34 23.69 -6.76
N MET A 218 -9.54 22.62 -6.56
CA MET A 218 -8.56 22.52 -5.47
C MET A 218 -7.34 23.42 -5.64
N VAL A 219 -6.77 23.47 -6.84
CA VAL A 219 -5.59 24.29 -7.12
C VAL A 219 -6.01 25.55 -7.86
N ASN A 220 -5.56 26.70 -7.38
CA ASN A 220 -5.90 27.99 -7.96
C ASN A 220 -5.33 28.16 -9.39
N PRO A 221 -5.99 28.94 -10.27
CA PRO A 221 -5.49 29.22 -11.61
C PRO A 221 -4.04 29.73 -11.71
N SER A 222 -3.53 30.52 -10.76
CA SER A 222 -2.14 31.00 -10.80
C SER A 222 -1.10 29.93 -10.46
N ASP A 223 -1.54 28.77 -9.94
CA ASP A 223 -0.70 27.62 -9.59
C ASP A 223 -1.02 26.38 -10.46
N GLY A 224 -1.75 26.57 -11.57
CA GLY A 224 -2.04 25.52 -12.57
C GLY A 224 -3.53 25.22 -12.77
N GLY A 225 -4.42 25.63 -11.85
CA GLY A 225 -5.87 25.45 -12.03
C GLY A 225 -6.32 23.97 -12.06
N TYR A 226 -5.61 23.09 -11.34
CA TYR A 226 -5.88 21.66 -11.28
C TYR A 226 -7.12 21.30 -10.45
N PHE A 227 -7.76 20.19 -10.82
CA PHE A 227 -8.95 19.63 -10.16
C PHE A 227 -10.18 20.55 -10.22
N HIS A 228 -10.41 21.12 -11.41
CA HIS A 228 -11.52 22.00 -11.76
C HIS A 228 -12.28 21.41 -12.95
N PRO A 229 -13.62 21.26 -12.92
CA PRO A 229 -14.37 20.75 -14.06
C PRO A 229 -14.22 21.67 -15.29
N GLY A 230 -14.39 21.12 -16.49
CA GLY A 230 -14.33 21.91 -17.72
C GLY A 230 -12.94 22.38 -18.17
N ARG A 231 -11.87 21.90 -17.54
CA ARG A 231 -10.48 22.16 -17.92
C ARG A 231 -9.83 20.93 -18.57
N THR A 232 -8.65 21.13 -19.14
CA THR A 232 -7.70 20.09 -19.59
C THR A 232 -6.38 20.35 -18.88
N THR A 233 -6.35 19.97 -17.61
CA THR A 233 -5.21 20.22 -16.70
C THR A 233 -4.91 19.01 -15.82
N ALA A 234 -5.70 17.93 -15.93
CA ALA A 234 -5.49 16.66 -15.27
C ALA A 234 -5.80 15.49 -16.21
N SER A 235 -5.25 14.31 -15.89
CA SER A 235 -5.63 13.03 -16.48
C SER A 235 -6.27 12.15 -15.40
N THR A 236 -7.28 11.35 -15.74
CA THR A 236 -7.98 10.49 -14.75
C THR A 236 -7.99 9.04 -15.16
N SER A 237 -7.46 8.17 -14.30
CA SER A 237 -7.47 6.71 -14.44
C SER A 237 -8.52 6.04 -13.56
N PHE A 238 -9.12 4.97 -14.07
CA PHE A 238 -10.02 4.09 -13.32
C PHE A 238 -9.23 3.21 -12.34
N ILE A 239 -9.78 2.96 -11.15
CA ILE A 239 -9.21 2.00 -10.18
C ILE A 239 -10.09 0.74 -10.12
N GLY A 240 -11.40 0.92 -9.90
CA GLY A 240 -12.36 -0.18 -9.72
C GLY A 240 -13.76 0.35 -9.42
N ASP A 241 -14.78 -0.49 -9.63
CA ASP A 241 -16.15 -0.22 -9.21
C ASP A 241 -16.89 -1.50 -8.79
N GLY A 242 -18.02 -1.30 -8.12
CA GLY A 242 -18.88 -2.33 -7.59
C GLY A 242 -20.14 -1.74 -6.95
N PRO A 243 -21.03 -2.60 -6.41
CA PRO A 243 -22.36 -2.20 -5.94
C PRO A 243 -22.40 -1.15 -4.82
N LEU A 244 -21.29 -0.90 -4.11
CA LEU A 244 -21.22 0.02 -2.97
C LEU A 244 -20.16 1.12 -3.09
N ARG A 245 -19.16 0.99 -3.98
CA ARG A 245 -18.10 1.99 -4.15
C ARG A 245 -17.55 1.98 -5.58
N ALA A 246 -17.41 3.16 -6.17
CA ALA A 246 -16.64 3.38 -7.39
C ALA A 246 -15.41 4.25 -7.10
N SER A 247 -14.25 3.86 -7.60
CA SER A 247 -12.96 4.50 -7.30
C SER A 247 -12.17 4.87 -8.58
N PHE A 248 -11.60 6.07 -8.59
CA PHE A 248 -10.76 6.59 -9.68
C PHE A 248 -9.73 7.61 -9.17
N LYS A 249 -8.61 7.78 -9.89
CA LYS A 249 -7.50 8.68 -9.54
C LYS A 249 -7.32 9.75 -10.61
N SER A 250 -7.13 11.01 -10.22
CA SER A 250 -6.70 12.08 -11.11
C SER A 250 -5.28 12.54 -10.79
N VAL A 251 -4.51 12.83 -11.83
CA VAL A 251 -3.12 13.33 -11.77
C VAL A 251 -3.05 14.60 -12.60
N SER A 252 -2.46 15.69 -12.08
CA SER A 252 -2.26 16.93 -12.84
C SER A 252 -1.34 16.70 -14.05
N GLU A 253 -1.46 17.53 -15.09
CA GLU A 253 -0.62 17.41 -16.30
C GLU A 253 0.89 17.62 -16.03
N ASP A 254 1.25 18.37 -14.99
CA ASP A 254 2.63 18.50 -14.52
C ASP A 254 3.12 17.31 -13.67
N GLY A 255 2.25 16.34 -13.38
CA GLY A 255 2.54 15.17 -12.57
C GLY A 255 2.82 15.45 -11.09
N LYS A 256 2.62 16.69 -10.62
CA LYS A 256 2.94 17.09 -9.24
C LYS A 256 1.81 16.82 -8.25
N TRP A 257 0.56 16.87 -8.70
CA TRP A 257 -0.61 16.70 -7.85
C TRP A 257 -1.36 15.42 -8.19
N GLU A 258 -1.86 14.73 -7.17
CA GLU A 258 -2.65 13.52 -7.34
C GLU A 258 -3.78 13.45 -6.31
N VAL A 259 -4.99 13.09 -6.76
CA VAL A 259 -6.14 12.85 -5.88
C VAL A 259 -6.81 11.53 -6.25
N GLN A 260 -7.35 10.82 -5.27
CA GLN A 260 -8.25 9.69 -5.49
C GLN A 260 -9.65 10.03 -4.99
N TRP A 261 -10.66 9.62 -5.74
CA TRP A 261 -12.06 9.66 -5.37
C TRP A 261 -12.60 8.25 -5.11
N ASP A 262 -13.36 8.11 -4.03
CA ASP A 262 -14.19 6.95 -3.69
C ASP A 262 -15.64 7.42 -3.54
N ILE A 263 -16.56 6.90 -4.36
CA ILE A 263 -17.97 7.31 -4.36
C ILE A 263 -18.83 6.21 -3.77
N PHE A 264 -19.45 6.48 -2.61
CA PHE A 264 -20.34 5.61 -1.85
C PHE A 264 -21.81 6.00 -2.07
N PRO A 265 -22.81 5.21 -1.61
CA PRO A 265 -24.22 5.46 -1.94
C PRO A 265 -24.75 6.83 -1.49
N LYS A 266 -24.19 7.40 -0.42
CA LYS A 266 -24.60 8.68 0.19
C LYS A 266 -23.54 9.79 0.12
N THR A 267 -22.28 9.47 -0.24
CA THR A 267 -21.14 10.36 -0.03
C THR A 267 -20.05 10.12 -1.09
N ALA A 268 -19.51 11.19 -1.66
CA ALA A 268 -18.22 11.17 -2.38
C ALA A 268 -17.09 11.54 -1.41
N ARG A 269 -16.00 10.76 -1.38
CA ARG A 269 -14.78 11.03 -0.59
C ARG A 269 -13.58 11.21 -1.52
N MET A 270 -12.88 12.32 -1.39
CA MET A 270 -11.56 12.54 -1.99
C MET A 270 -10.47 12.28 -0.96
N THR A 271 -9.34 11.72 -1.39
CA THR A 271 -8.07 11.77 -0.67
C THR A 271 -7.04 12.46 -1.54
N VAL A 272 -6.36 13.47 -1.01
CA VAL A 272 -5.19 14.08 -1.66
C VAL A 272 -4.00 13.13 -1.49
N LEU A 273 -3.52 12.54 -2.58
CA LEU A 273 -2.43 11.56 -2.57
C LEU A 273 -1.05 12.20 -2.76
N LYS A 274 -1.00 13.35 -3.45
CA LYS A 274 0.23 14.09 -3.74
C LYS A 274 -0.10 15.57 -4.00
N VAL A 275 0.81 16.46 -3.62
CA VAL A 275 0.72 17.91 -3.87
C VAL A 275 2.04 18.44 -4.44
N ASP A 276 2.03 19.65 -5.00
CA ASP A 276 3.26 20.42 -5.16
C ASP A 276 3.57 21.09 -3.81
N ASP A 277 4.55 20.59 -3.07
CA ASP A 277 4.84 21.04 -1.70
C ASP A 277 5.27 22.53 -1.62
N THR A 278 5.67 23.11 -2.76
CA THR A 278 5.93 24.56 -2.88
C THR A 278 4.66 25.41 -2.91
N LYS A 279 3.49 24.78 -3.04
CA LYS A 279 2.20 25.42 -3.21
C LYS A 279 1.29 25.13 -2.02
N LYS A 280 0.41 26.10 -1.77
CA LYS A 280 -0.77 25.90 -0.93
C LYS A 280 -1.96 25.60 -1.82
N TYR A 281 -3.00 25.00 -1.26
CA TYR A 281 -4.26 24.76 -1.94
C TYR A 281 -5.45 25.05 -0.99
N TRP A 282 -6.65 24.80 -1.48
CA TRP A 282 -7.90 24.91 -0.73
C TRP A 282 -8.85 23.79 -1.20
N PHE A 283 -9.98 23.64 -0.53
CA PHE A 283 -11.14 22.99 -1.15
C PHE A 283 -12.24 24.01 -1.36
N LEU A 284 -12.73 24.12 -2.59
CA LEU A 284 -13.79 25.01 -2.99
C LEU A 284 -15.04 24.21 -3.36
N TYR A 285 -16.17 24.60 -2.78
CA TYR A 285 -17.50 24.31 -3.32
C TYR A 285 -18.08 25.61 -3.89
N GLU A 286 -18.15 25.65 -5.21
CA GLU A 286 -18.75 26.74 -5.97
C GLU A 286 -19.95 26.20 -6.73
N GLY A 287 -21.17 26.46 -6.26
CA GLY A 287 -22.35 25.76 -6.76
C GLY A 287 -23.67 26.48 -6.51
N THR A 288 -24.77 25.75 -6.74
CA THR A 288 -26.12 26.30 -6.70
C THR A 288 -27.04 25.35 -5.94
N PRO A 289 -27.14 25.47 -4.60
CA PRO A 289 -28.10 24.73 -3.80
C PRO A 289 -29.50 24.77 -4.44
N GLY A 290 -30.23 23.65 -4.41
CA GLY A 290 -31.55 23.55 -5.05
C GLY A 290 -31.60 23.74 -6.59
N GLY A 291 -30.44 23.84 -7.25
CA GLY A 291 -30.29 24.15 -8.67
C GLY A 291 -30.33 25.65 -9.01
N ALA A 292 -30.52 26.51 -8.01
CA ALA A 292 -30.40 27.96 -8.13
C ALA A 292 -30.23 28.53 -6.72
N LEU A 293 -29.13 29.26 -6.44
CA LEU A 293 -28.89 29.84 -5.13
C LEU A 293 -29.92 30.97 -4.86
N GLU A 294 -30.74 30.80 -3.83
CA GLU A 294 -31.76 31.77 -3.39
C GLU A 294 -31.32 32.43 -2.05
N PRO A 295 -30.65 33.60 -2.07
CA PRO A 295 -29.89 34.11 -0.92
C PRO A 295 -30.71 34.38 0.35
N ASN A 296 -32.02 34.59 0.20
CA ASN A 296 -32.92 34.94 1.30
C ASN A 296 -33.64 33.73 1.91
N THR A 297 -33.63 32.57 1.25
CA THR A 297 -34.34 31.36 1.69
C THR A 297 -33.40 30.18 1.91
N ASP A 298 -32.35 30.06 1.11
CA ASP A 298 -31.32 29.04 1.32
C ASP A 298 -30.55 29.33 2.60
N LEU A 299 -30.12 28.27 3.26
CA LEU A 299 -29.49 28.33 4.58
C LEU A 299 -28.09 27.73 4.53
N VAL A 300 -27.15 28.35 5.21
CA VAL A 300 -25.77 27.87 5.38
C VAL A 300 -25.54 27.64 6.86
N THR A 301 -25.21 26.41 7.23
CA THR A 301 -25.06 26.01 8.63
C THR A 301 -23.72 25.34 8.86
N LYS A 302 -23.00 25.79 9.89
CA LYS A 302 -21.71 25.25 10.31
C LYS A 302 -21.89 24.12 11.32
N SER A 303 -20.82 23.37 11.56
CA SER A 303 -20.74 22.24 12.50
C SER A 303 -21.20 22.54 13.93
N ASN A 304 -20.97 23.75 14.41
CA ASN A 304 -21.42 24.22 15.72
C ASN A 304 -22.91 24.63 15.77
N GLY A 305 -23.65 24.46 14.67
CA GLY A 305 -25.07 24.80 14.57
C GLY A 305 -25.36 26.28 14.31
N SER A 306 -24.33 27.11 14.15
CA SER A 306 -24.50 28.49 13.66
C SER A 306 -25.02 28.47 12.23
N GLN A 307 -26.21 29.06 12.04
CA GLN A 307 -26.96 29.08 10.79
C GLN A 307 -27.20 30.53 10.34
N VAL A 308 -26.99 30.79 9.05
CA VAL A 308 -27.24 32.07 8.38
C VAL A 308 -28.03 31.85 7.09
N THR A 309 -28.66 32.89 6.55
CA THR A 309 -29.19 32.83 5.17
C THR A 309 -28.03 32.89 4.17
N ALA A 310 -28.15 32.25 3.02
CA ALA A 310 -27.04 32.13 2.07
C ALA A 310 -26.58 33.47 1.43
N GLY A 311 -27.34 34.55 1.59
CA GLY A 311 -26.91 35.92 1.29
C GLY A 311 -25.92 36.54 2.28
N GLN A 312 -25.66 35.89 3.43
CA GLN A 312 -24.77 36.39 4.47
C GLN A 312 -23.40 35.72 4.38
N GLU A 313 -22.35 36.53 4.22
CA GLU A 313 -20.97 36.06 4.23
C GLU A 313 -20.40 35.89 5.65
N TRP A 314 -19.42 35.02 5.78
CA TRP A 314 -18.59 34.89 6.99
C TRP A 314 -17.18 34.44 6.63
N ALA A 315 -16.22 34.76 7.50
CA ALA A 315 -14.86 34.27 7.42
C ALA A 315 -14.32 34.01 8.84
N GLY A 316 -13.48 33.00 8.97
CA GLY A 316 -12.95 32.51 10.24
C GLY A 316 -12.98 31.00 10.30
N ASP A 317 -12.10 30.46 11.13
CA ASP A 317 -12.01 29.06 11.55
C ASP A 317 -13.39 28.48 11.99
N ILE A 318 -13.59 27.19 11.71
CA ILE A 318 -14.79 26.41 12.06
C ILE A 318 -14.40 25.38 13.13
N PRO A 319 -14.54 25.72 14.43
CA PRO A 319 -14.03 24.87 15.50
C PRO A 319 -14.77 23.52 15.64
N ASP A 320 -14.07 22.56 16.25
CA ASP A 320 -14.47 21.20 16.66
C ASP A 320 -14.60 20.15 15.54
N GLU A 321 -15.32 20.48 14.48
CA GLU A 321 -15.53 19.60 13.33
C GLU A 321 -15.64 20.47 12.07
N GLU A 322 -14.77 20.30 11.09
CA GLU A 322 -14.68 21.21 9.95
C GLU A 322 -15.69 20.87 8.82
N TRP A 323 -16.98 21.15 9.07
CA TRP A 323 -18.03 20.92 8.08
C TRP A 323 -19.12 22.00 8.02
N VAL A 324 -19.71 22.12 6.82
CA VAL A 324 -20.77 23.07 6.46
C VAL A 324 -21.83 22.33 5.65
N TYR A 325 -23.11 22.70 5.80
CA TYR A 325 -24.15 22.29 4.88
C TYR A 325 -25.02 23.44 4.38
N PHE A 326 -25.45 23.30 3.13
CA PHE A 326 -26.37 24.17 2.41
C PHE A 326 -27.74 23.52 2.40
N THR A 327 -28.80 24.27 2.66
CA THR A 327 -30.17 23.76 2.66
C THR A 327 -31.03 24.59 1.72
N ASP A 328 -31.77 23.93 0.84
CA ASP A 328 -32.95 24.48 0.17
C ASP A 328 -34.18 23.99 0.96
N PRO A 329 -34.86 24.88 1.72
CA PRO A 329 -36.05 24.49 2.47
C PRO A 329 -37.22 24.06 1.58
N GLY A 330 -37.32 24.58 0.37
CA GLY A 330 -38.36 24.25 -0.61
C GLY A 330 -38.24 22.81 -1.14
N LEU A 331 -37.04 22.25 -1.18
CA LEU A 331 -36.79 20.84 -1.52
C LEU A 331 -36.70 19.91 -0.29
N SER A 332 -36.70 20.48 0.92
CA SER A 332 -36.48 19.73 2.16
C SER A 332 -35.20 18.88 2.14
N ARG A 333 -34.13 19.44 1.55
CA ARG A 333 -32.85 18.77 1.27
C ARG A 333 -31.67 19.66 1.61
N SER A 334 -30.59 19.02 2.03
CA SER A 334 -29.29 19.68 2.23
C SER A 334 -28.16 18.98 1.46
N LEU A 335 -27.18 19.77 1.05
CA LEU A 335 -25.85 19.34 0.60
C LEU A 335 -24.85 19.62 1.73
N PHE A 336 -24.17 18.59 2.23
CA PHE A 336 -23.06 18.75 3.16
C PHE A 336 -21.71 18.71 2.45
N VAL A 337 -20.72 19.44 2.97
CA VAL A 337 -19.32 19.43 2.55
C VAL A 337 -18.44 19.40 3.80
N ILE A 338 -17.43 18.54 3.84
CA ILE A 338 -16.64 18.17 5.03
C ILE A 338 -15.15 18.21 4.69
N ASN A 339 -14.34 19.03 5.38
CA ASN A 339 -12.92 18.73 5.56
C ASN A 339 -12.80 17.70 6.69
N HIS A 340 -12.02 16.64 6.50
CA HIS A 340 -11.89 15.56 7.49
C HIS A 340 -10.84 15.87 8.56
N LEU A 341 -9.87 16.73 8.22
CA LEU A 341 -8.98 17.33 9.20
C LEU A 341 -9.77 18.43 9.91
N ASP A 342 -9.62 18.51 11.22
CA ASP A 342 -9.97 19.69 12.02
C ASP A 342 -8.68 20.49 12.11
N ASP A 343 -8.56 21.55 11.33
CA ASP A 343 -7.40 22.43 11.35
C ASP A 343 -7.74 23.83 11.90
N ALA A 344 -6.77 24.75 11.87
CA ALA A 344 -6.92 26.11 12.40
C ALA A 344 -6.70 27.17 11.31
N TYR A 345 -6.86 26.78 10.04
CA TYR A 345 -6.82 27.71 8.93
C TYR A 345 -8.11 28.53 8.86
N ILE A 346 -8.04 29.61 8.10
CA ILE A 346 -9.21 30.48 7.91
C ILE A 346 -10.09 29.94 6.80
N ASP A 347 -11.33 29.62 7.14
CA ASP A 347 -12.37 29.30 6.18
C ASP A 347 -13.16 30.54 5.79
N SER A 348 -13.87 30.47 4.66
CA SER A 348 -14.82 31.50 4.28
C SER A 348 -15.99 30.97 3.47
N TYR A 349 -17.13 31.63 3.66
CA TYR A 349 -18.29 31.51 2.79
C TYR A 349 -18.75 32.89 2.35
N LYS A 350 -19.09 33.02 1.06
CA LYS A 350 -19.91 34.11 0.56
C LYS A 350 -20.71 33.69 -0.68
N PRO A 351 -21.84 34.36 -1.00
CA PRO A 351 -22.41 34.31 -2.34
C PRO A 351 -21.53 35.05 -3.35
N SER A 352 -21.68 34.74 -4.63
CA SER A 352 -21.18 35.58 -5.73
C SER A 352 -22.00 36.89 -5.85
N ALA A 353 -21.44 37.87 -6.56
CA ALA A 353 -22.16 39.11 -6.87
C ALA A 353 -22.95 39.00 -8.19
N ASN A 354 -24.06 39.75 -8.26
CA ASN A 354 -24.97 39.89 -9.41
C ASN A 354 -25.88 38.67 -9.68
N ASP A 355 -26.78 38.83 -10.65
CA ASP A 355 -27.95 37.99 -10.98
C ASP A 355 -27.68 36.50 -11.26
N ASN A 356 -26.42 36.07 -11.35
CA ASN A 356 -26.01 34.67 -11.59
C ASN A 356 -25.37 34.09 -10.32
N LEU A 357 -26.19 33.98 -9.27
CA LEU A 357 -25.75 33.65 -7.92
C LEU A 357 -25.19 32.22 -7.83
N MET A 358 -24.10 32.07 -7.08
CA MET A 358 -23.50 30.78 -6.69
C MET A 358 -22.87 30.90 -5.30
N THR A 359 -22.73 29.78 -4.61
CA THR A 359 -21.97 29.67 -3.37
C THR A 359 -20.48 29.82 -3.66
N ILE A 360 -19.72 30.29 -2.66
CA ILE A 360 -18.26 30.24 -2.65
C ILE A 360 -17.85 29.85 -1.22
N LEU A 361 -17.94 28.55 -0.92
CA LEU A 361 -17.38 27.98 0.32
C LEU A 361 -15.94 27.55 0.04
N GLY A 362 -15.00 27.99 0.87
CA GLY A 362 -13.61 27.59 0.80
C GLY A 362 -13.06 27.15 2.16
N TYR A 363 -12.63 25.89 2.24
CA TYR A 363 -11.81 25.39 3.34
C TYR A 363 -10.35 25.82 3.15
N GLY A 364 -9.72 26.31 4.22
CA GLY A 364 -8.39 26.89 4.20
C GLY A 364 -8.25 28.00 3.14
N ARG A 365 -9.21 28.93 3.08
CA ARG A 365 -9.29 30.00 2.09
C ARG A 365 -9.86 31.32 2.64
N LEU A 366 -9.19 32.43 2.29
CA LEU A 366 -9.74 33.78 2.39
C LEU A 366 -9.51 34.55 1.08
N GLY A 367 -10.58 34.79 0.33
CA GLY A 367 -10.49 35.50 -0.95
C GLY A 367 -9.60 34.77 -1.97
N GLY A 368 -8.48 35.40 -2.38
CA GLY A 368 -7.48 34.79 -3.25
C GLY A 368 -6.43 33.94 -2.53
N SER A 369 -6.39 34.00 -1.19
CA SER A 369 -5.40 33.30 -0.35
C SER A 369 -5.83 31.88 -0.02
N ARG A 370 -4.85 30.97 0.04
CA ARG A 370 -4.96 29.53 0.29
C ARG A 370 -4.01 29.14 1.41
N TYR A 371 -4.44 28.20 2.25
CA TYR A 371 -3.78 27.91 3.52
C TYR A 371 -3.43 26.42 3.70
N ILE A 372 -4.17 25.49 3.07
CA ILE A 372 -3.92 24.04 3.17
C ILE A 372 -2.59 23.68 2.50
N LYS A 373 -1.87 22.74 3.12
CA LYS A 373 -0.58 22.15 2.69
C LYS A 373 -0.62 20.63 2.82
N GLY A 374 0.35 19.95 2.21
CA GLY A 374 0.60 18.52 2.37
C GLY A 374 -0.43 17.60 1.71
N ALA A 375 -0.06 16.32 1.60
CA ALA A 375 -0.95 15.25 1.18
C ALA A 375 -1.61 14.56 2.39
N GLY A 376 -2.60 13.71 2.14
CA GLY A 376 -3.36 12.95 3.14
C GLY A 376 -4.71 13.56 3.52
N THR A 377 -4.90 14.87 3.31
CA THR A 377 -6.17 15.57 3.59
C THR A 377 -7.32 14.97 2.78
N GLN A 378 -8.50 14.85 3.39
CA GLN A 378 -9.70 14.30 2.76
C GLN A 378 -10.84 15.32 2.74
N LEU A 379 -11.56 15.34 1.62
CA LEU A 379 -12.78 16.12 1.42
C LEU A 379 -13.95 15.15 1.22
N SER A 380 -15.12 15.42 1.79
CA SER A 380 -16.34 14.67 1.47
C SER A 380 -17.56 15.54 1.25
N PHE A 381 -18.46 15.11 0.37
CA PHE A 381 -19.75 15.77 0.14
C PHE A 381 -20.86 14.80 -0.27
N GLY A 382 -22.11 15.19 -0.05
CA GLY A 382 -23.28 14.37 -0.37
C GLY A 382 -24.60 15.06 -0.07
N LEU A 383 -25.69 14.46 -0.55
CA LEU A 383 -27.06 14.96 -0.34
C LEU A 383 -27.77 14.20 0.79
N VAL A 384 -28.59 14.93 1.55
CA VAL A 384 -29.45 14.36 2.58
C VAL A 384 -30.85 14.98 2.51
N ASN A 385 -31.90 14.16 2.57
CA ASN A 385 -33.30 14.61 2.65
C ASN A 385 -33.67 14.98 4.09
N GLN A 386 -32.92 15.92 4.67
CA GLN A 386 -33.09 16.47 6.01
C GLN A 386 -32.71 17.95 5.96
N THR A 387 -33.29 18.77 6.84
CA THR A 387 -33.03 20.22 6.92
C THR A 387 -32.71 20.71 8.33
N THR A 388 -32.87 19.86 9.35
CA THR A 388 -32.59 20.23 10.74
C THR A 388 -31.11 19.97 11.05
N PHE A 389 -30.49 20.85 11.84
CA PHE A 389 -29.13 20.60 12.34
C PHE A 389 -29.00 19.27 13.08
N ALA A 390 -30.01 18.90 13.87
CA ALA A 390 -29.99 17.67 14.64
C ALA A 390 -29.96 16.40 13.77
N ASP A 391 -30.54 16.42 12.57
CA ASP A 391 -30.59 15.27 11.67
C ASP A 391 -29.51 15.30 10.60
N VAL A 392 -29.22 16.48 10.04
CA VAL A 392 -28.09 16.65 9.10
C VAL A 392 -26.75 16.35 9.78
N SER A 393 -26.53 16.81 11.02
CA SER A 393 -25.26 16.52 11.75
C SER A 393 -25.05 15.03 12.05
N LYS A 394 -26.14 14.25 12.20
CA LYS A 394 -26.04 12.78 12.29
C LYS A 394 -25.57 12.20 10.96
N THR A 395 -26.17 12.60 9.83
CA THR A 395 -25.75 12.14 8.50
C THR A 395 -24.33 12.56 8.15
N VAL A 396 -23.91 13.77 8.53
CA VAL A 396 -22.52 14.22 8.35
C VAL A 396 -21.56 13.34 9.12
N ARG A 397 -21.76 13.14 10.43
CA ARG A 397 -20.91 12.26 11.25
C ARG A 397 -20.96 10.81 10.79
N ASP A 398 -22.11 10.34 10.33
CA ASP A 398 -22.25 9.03 9.69
C ASP A 398 -21.39 8.91 8.44
N ALA A 399 -21.31 9.96 7.59
CA ALA A 399 -20.47 9.97 6.41
C ALA A 399 -18.98 9.80 6.75
N TYR A 400 -18.41 10.68 7.60
CA TYR A 400 -16.94 10.77 7.75
C TYR A 400 -16.34 10.10 9.00
N LYS A 401 -17.04 10.05 10.15
CA LYS A 401 -16.44 9.48 11.37
C LYS A 401 -16.18 7.98 11.17
N PRO A 402 -15.01 7.45 11.57
CA PRO A 402 -14.64 6.06 11.33
C PRO A 402 -15.55 5.08 12.08
N LEU A 403 -15.62 3.85 11.58
CA LEU A 403 -16.13 2.70 12.33
C LEU A 403 -14.94 2.01 13.01
N SER A 404 -15.16 1.39 14.16
CA SER A 404 -14.18 0.45 14.72
C SER A 404 -14.54 -0.95 14.23
N ILE A 405 -13.64 -1.57 13.46
CA ILE A 405 -13.83 -2.89 12.86
C ILE A 405 -12.80 -3.85 13.44
N ALA A 406 -13.27 -4.95 14.00
CA ALA A 406 -12.42 -6.05 14.48
C ALA A 406 -12.74 -7.32 13.69
N ILE A 407 -11.71 -7.99 13.18
CA ILE A 407 -11.81 -9.28 12.48
C ILE A 407 -11.27 -10.36 13.42
N SER A 408 -12.13 -11.31 13.80
CA SER A 408 -11.76 -12.47 14.62
C SER A 408 -10.96 -13.50 13.81
N PRO A 409 -10.24 -14.43 14.47
CA PRO A 409 -9.73 -15.62 13.80
C PRO A 409 -10.82 -16.32 12.98
N ALA A 410 -10.45 -16.92 11.85
CA ALA A 410 -11.39 -17.70 11.07
C ALA A 410 -11.73 -19.02 11.75
N GLU A 411 -12.90 -19.55 11.43
CA GLU A 411 -13.47 -20.81 11.94
C GLU A 411 -13.69 -21.78 10.77
N TYR A 412 -13.70 -23.09 11.05
CA TYR A 412 -13.89 -24.14 10.06
C TYR A 412 -14.88 -25.20 10.55
N ASN A 413 -15.98 -25.43 9.83
CA ASN A 413 -16.90 -26.53 10.13
C ASN A 413 -16.61 -27.75 9.21
N PRO A 414 -16.15 -28.89 9.75
CA PRO A 414 -15.92 -30.13 9.00
C PRO A 414 -17.20 -30.92 8.61
N GLY A 415 -18.36 -30.61 9.19
CA GLY A 415 -19.67 -31.21 8.84
C GLY A 415 -20.16 -30.85 7.43
N SER A 416 -19.50 -29.89 6.78
CA SER A 416 -19.78 -29.33 5.45
C SER A 416 -19.62 -30.28 4.25
N GLY A 417 -19.32 -31.57 4.46
CA GLY A 417 -19.22 -32.50 3.33
C GLY A 417 -18.97 -33.97 3.65
N SER A 418 -20.05 -34.74 3.88
CA SER A 418 -20.20 -36.12 3.35
C SER A 418 -21.57 -36.73 3.67
N THR A 419 -22.46 -36.80 2.68
CA THR A 419 -23.58 -37.77 2.68
C THR A 419 -23.25 -38.99 1.82
N ILE A 420 -22.56 -39.97 2.41
CA ILE A 420 -22.63 -41.37 1.96
C ILE A 420 -22.44 -42.31 3.14
N THR A 421 -23.46 -43.13 3.41
CA THR A 421 -23.51 -44.15 4.47
C THR A 421 -23.08 -45.53 3.89
N PRO A 422 -23.03 -46.63 4.66
CA PRO A 422 -21.77 -47.34 4.89
C PRO A 422 -21.68 -48.71 4.21
N THR A 423 -20.47 -49.26 4.12
CA THR A 423 -20.27 -50.71 3.89
C THR A 423 -19.29 -51.28 4.91
N MET A 424 -19.83 -52.10 5.82
CA MET A 424 -19.06 -52.96 6.72
C MET A 424 -18.44 -54.14 5.94
N THR A 425 -17.18 -54.45 6.23
CA THR A 425 -16.65 -55.82 6.12
C THR A 425 -15.55 -56.01 7.17
N GLU A 426 -15.82 -56.84 8.19
CA GLU A 426 -14.79 -57.38 9.09
C GLU A 426 -13.86 -58.35 8.34
N THR A 427 -12.60 -58.50 8.80
CA THR A 427 -11.93 -59.83 8.90
C THR A 427 -10.78 -59.78 9.94
N THR A 428 -11.10 -60.24 11.16
CA THR A 428 -10.26 -60.94 12.18
C THR A 428 -8.76 -60.64 12.41
N ILE A 429 -8.48 -60.12 13.62
CA ILE A 429 -7.63 -60.69 14.72
C ILE A 429 -6.24 -61.28 14.41
N GLY A 430 -5.23 -60.74 15.10
CA GLY A 430 -3.98 -61.43 15.47
C GLY A 430 -3.23 -60.74 16.63
N THR A 431 -3.46 -61.18 17.86
CA THR A 431 -2.65 -60.86 19.07
C THR A 431 -1.62 -61.99 19.30
N PRO A 432 -0.42 -61.78 19.90
CA PRO A 432 -0.30 -61.27 21.29
C PRO A 432 0.94 -60.41 21.68
N THR A 433 0.73 -59.59 22.72
CA THR A 433 1.67 -59.24 23.82
C THR A 433 3.05 -58.62 23.55
N ALA A 434 3.23 -57.37 24.00
CA ALA A 434 4.41 -56.93 24.74
C ALA A 434 4.04 -55.87 25.79
N THR A 435 4.51 -56.05 27.02
CA THR A 435 4.33 -55.12 28.15
C THR A 435 5.13 -53.83 27.99
N GLY A 436 4.48 -52.68 28.14
CA GLY A 436 5.14 -51.37 28.27
C GLY A 436 4.27 -50.41 29.09
N THR A 437 4.79 -49.95 30.23
CA THR A 437 4.14 -48.93 31.06
C THR A 437 4.07 -47.61 30.28
N PRO A 438 2.92 -46.92 30.22
CA PRO A 438 2.83 -45.65 29.50
C PRO A 438 3.56 -44.55 30.26
N THR A 439 4.79 -44.24 29.83
CA THR A 439 5.44 -42.97 30.16
C THR A 439 4.63 -41.83 29.54
N ALA A 440 4.16 -40.89 30.36
CA ALA A 440 3.39 -39.75 29.88
C ALA A 440 4.25 -38.87 28.96
N THR A 441 3.98 -38.95 27.65
CA THR A 441 4.60 -38.07 26.66
C THR A 441 3.65 -36.89 26.45
N SER A 442 4.04 -35.71 26.92
CA SER A 442 3.26 -34.48 26.81
C SER A 442 3.02 -34.10 25.35
N ILE A 443 1.76 -33.84 25.00
CA ILE A 443 1.38 -33.26 23.70
C ILE A 443 1.82 -31.78 23.71
N PRO A 444 2.57 -31.29 22.71
CA PRO A 444 2.91 -29.87 22.61
C PRO A 444 1.66 -29.03 22.30
N VAL A 445 1.53 -27.88 22.97
CA VAL A 445 0.44 -26.92 22.74
C VAL A 445 0.69 -26.20 21.42
N ALA A 446 -0.29 -26.22 20.51
CA ALA A 446 -0.16 -25.64 19.18
C ALA A 446 0.11 -24.12 19.22
N GLY A 447 0.97 -23.64 18.32
CA GLY A 447 1.29 -22.21 18.16
C GLY A 447 2.40 -21.66 19.07
N TRP A 448 2.99 -22.48 19.94
CA TRP A 448 4.08 -22.08 20.85
C TRP A 448 5.44 -22.52 20.30
N TRP A 449 6.42 -21.61 20.19
CA TRP A 449 7.74 -21.89 19.57
C TRP A 449 8.54 -22.93 20.35
N ASP A 450 8.77 -22.69 21.64
CA ASP A 450 9.33 -23.69 22.55
C ASP A 450 8.59 -23.64 23.89
N THR A 451 8.00 -24.76 24.27
CA THR A 451 7.35 -24.97 25.58
C THR A 451 8.28 -24.77 26.77
N ASN A 452 9.58 -24.63 26.57
CA ASN A 452 10.53 -24.21 27.61
C ASN A 452 10.37 -22.75 28.04
N TRP A 453 9.65 -21.92 27.26
CA TRP A 453 9.42 -20.50 27.55
C TRP A 453 7.96 -20.26 27.94
N PRO A 454 7.64 -20.06 29.23
CA PRO A 454 6.26 -19.98 29.68
C PRO A 454 5.55 -18.66 29.36
N TYR A 455 6.26 -17.58 29.00
CA TYR A 455 5.65 -16.28 28.66
C TYR A 455 6.04 -15.82 27.25
N ARG A 456 5.10 -15.11 26.60
CA ARG A 456 5.37 -14.38 25.36
C ARG A 456 4.52 -13.12 25.25
N THR A 457 4.88 -12.20 24.38
CA THR A 457 3.98 -11.14 23.87
C THR A 457 4.10 -11.06 22.35
N LEU A 458 2.98 -10.78 21.68
CA LEU A 458 2.94 -10.49 20.25
C LEU A 458 3.28 -9.00 20.01
N VAL A 459 4.32 -8.76 19.23
CA VAL A 459 4.66 -7.46 18.66
C VAL A 459 4.27 -7.46 17.18
N THR A 460 3.50 -6.45 16.76
CA THR A 460 3.15 -6.23 15.35
C THR A 460 3.83 -4.98 14.83
N ILE A 461 4.48 -5.07 13.67
CA ILE A 461 5.30 -4.00 13.10
C ILE A 461 4.84 -3.72 11.68
N SER A 462 4.29 -2.53 11.47
CA SER A 462 3.90 -2.04 10.14
C SER A 462 4.97 -1.12 9.55
N ALA A 463 5.16 -1.25 8.25
CA ALA A 463 6.09 -0.45 7.45
C ALA A 463 5.67 1.03 7.30
N SER A 464 4.45 1.40 7.69
CA SER A 464 3.93 2.78 7.75
C SER A 464 4.06 3.57 6.45
N GLY A 465 3.64 2.98 5.32
CA GLY A 465 3.62 3.64 4.01
C GLY A 465 4.98 3.73 3.30
N HIS A 466 6.06 3.24 3.92
CA HIS A 466 7.41 3.26 3.34
C HIS A 466 7.98 1.83 3.26
N PRO A 467 8.41 1.35 2.08
CA PRO A 467 8.96 0.01 1.96
C PRO A 467 10.32 -0.08 2.68
N ARG A 468 10.53 -1.16 3.43
CA ARG A 468 11.69 -1.39 4.29
C ARG A 468 12.54 -2.54 3.79
N ASP A 469 13.83 -2.53 4.10
CA ASP A 469 14.78 -3.55 3.65
C ASP A 469 15.81 -3.83 4.76
N ASP A 470 15.70 -4.97 5.44
CA ASP A 470 16.46 -5.29 6.67
C ASP A 470 16.42 -4.17 7.72
N LYS A 471 15.30 -3.45 7.85
CA LYS A 471 15.22 -2.34 8.81
C LYS A 471 15.31 -2.85 10.25
N PRO A 472 16.20 -2.29 11.10
CA PRO A 472 16.13 -2.50 12.53
C PRO A 472 14.83 -1.93 13.10
N ALA A 473 14.08 -2.77 13.81
CA ALA A 473 12.96 -2.36 14.63
C ALA A 473 13.42 -2.16 16.07
N GLU A 474 13.10 -1.01 16.65
CA GLU A 474 13.40 -0.65 18.04
C GLU A 474 12.09 -0.71 18.84
N VAL A 475 11.96 -1.68 19.74
CA VAL A 475 10.72 -1.93 20.49
C VAL A 475 10.95 -1.67 21.98
N ASP A 476 10.44 -0.55 22.49
CA ASP A 476 10.47 -0.25 23.92
C ASP A 476 9.50 -1.17 24.68
N ILE A 477 10.03 -2.01 25.56
CA ILE A 477 9.29 -3.08 26.22
C ILE A 477 9.49 -3.05 27.74
N ASN A 478 8.39 -3.25 28.48
CA ASN A 478 8.36 -3.32 29.94
C ASN A 478 7.91 -4.72 30.39
N PHE A 479 8.86 -5.61 30.60
CA PHE A 479 8.58 -6.98 31.01
C PHE A 479 7.95 -7.06 32.41
N THR A 480 8.24 -6.12 33.32
CA THR A 480 7.58 -6.04 34.63
C THR A 480 6.09 -5.75 34.46
N ALA A 481 5.70 -4.80 33.59
CA ALA A 481 4.29 -4.52 33.31
C ALA A 481 3.57 -5.73 32.68
N LEU A 482 4.22 -6.41 31.72
CA LEU A 482 3.67 -7.61 31.09
C LEU A 482 3.44 -8.75 32.11
N LEU A 483 4.40 -9.01 33.01
CA LEU A 483 4.27 -9.99 34.08
C LEU A 483 3.21 -9.60 35.12
N ASN A 484 3.07 -8.32 35.42
CA ASN A 484 2.06 -7.81 36.35
C ASN A 484 0.64 -7.93 35.79
N LEU A 485 0.43 -7.61 34.50
CA LEU A 485 -0.86 -7.78 33.81
C LEU A 485 -1.32 -9.24 33.77
N LEU A 486 -0.38 -10.18 33.70
CA LEU A 486 -0.64 -11.62 33.81
C LEU A 486 -0.93 -12.10 35.25
N GLY A 487 -0.77 -11.25 36.26
CA GLY A 487 -0.81 -11.66 37.67
C GLY A 487 0.35 -12.60 38.06
N LYS A 488 1.49 -12.50 37.37
CA LYS A 488 2.67 -13.36 37.53
C LYS A 488 3.97 -12.56 37.81
N PRO A 489 3.98 -11.61 38.77
CA PRO A 489 5.17 -10.81 39.09
C PRO A 489 6.43 -11.65 39.38
N GLY A 490 7.59 -11.02 39.23
CA GLY A 490 8.90 -11.58 39.56
C GLY A 490 9.99 -11.11 38.59
N ALA A 491 11.23 -11.47 38.87
CA ALA A 491 12.38 -10.97 38.13
C ALA A 491 12.49 -11.58 36.73
N LEU A 492 12.60 -10.75 35.70
CA LEU A 492 12.97 -11.15 34.34
C LEU A 492 14.33 -11.85 34.34
N GLU A 493 14.46 -12.94 33.57
CA GLU A 493 15.74 -13.53 33.20
C GLU A 493 16.13 -13.04 31.79
N PRO A 494 17.03 -12.05 31.62
CA PRO A 494 17.29 -11.46 30.30
C PRO A 494 17.85 -12.47 29.28
N GLN A 495 18.54 -13.53 29.72
CA GLN A 495 19.05 -14.57 28.82
C GLN A 495 17.94 -15.43 28.20
N SER A 496 16.72 -15.34 28.74
CA SER A 496 15.54 -15.98 28.18
C SER A 496 14.97 -15.25 26.96
N ILE A 497 15.29 -13.97 26.70
CA ILE A 497 14.62 -13.24 25.61
C ILE A 497 14.85 -13.96 24.25
N ARG A 498 13.79 -14.14 23.46
CA ARG A 498 13.86 -14.64 22.07
C ARG A 498 12.88 -13.90 21.18
N VAL A 499 13.29 -13.61 19.95
CA VAL A 499 12.46 -12.98 18.91
C VAL A 499 12.17 -14.01 17.84
N VAL A 500 10.90 -14.29 17.60
CA VAL A 500 10.44 -15.28 16.62
C VAL A 500 9.42 -14.62 15.70
N GLU A 501 9.76 -14.43 14.43
CA GLU A 501 8.80 -13.98 13.43
C GLU A 501 7.80 -15.09 13.18
N VAL A 502 6.53 -14.72 13.18
CA VAL A 502 5.41 -15.61 12.92
C VAL A 502 4.52 -15.04 11.83
N ASN A 503 3.79 -15.93 11.17
CA ASN A 503 2.69 -15.53 10.33
C ASN A 503 1.46 -15.14 11.20
N ASN A 504 0.34 -14.83 10.54
CA ASN A 504 -0.90 -14.45 11.22
C ASN A 504 -1.54 -15.60 12.04
N SER A 505 -1.01 -16.82 11.95
CA SER A 505 -1.44 -18.07 12.61
C SER A 505 -0.61 -18.41 13.85
N ASP A 506 0.35 -17.56 14.22
CA ASP A 506 1.47 -17.87 15.12
C ASP A 506 2.39 -19.01 14.63
N GLY A 507 2.30 -19.39 13.36
CA GLY A 507 3.25 -20.31 12.73
C GLY A 507 4.60 -19.63 12.49
N ILE A 508 5.67 -20.25 12.96
CA ILE A 508 7.06 -19.75 12.85
C ILE A 508 7.42 -19.51 11.37
N ILE A 509 7.82 -18.28 11.05
CA ILE A 509 8.46 -17.91 9.78
C ILE A 509 9.98 -17.97 9.95
N ASN A 510 10.50 -17.38 11.03
CA ASN A 510 11.93 -17.32 11.34
C ASN A 510 12.13 -17.22 12.85
N ASP A 511 12.82 -18.17 13.46
CA ASP A 511 13.18 -18.18 14.88
C ASP A 511 14.66 -17.86 15.14
N ASN A 512 15.43 -17.60 14.08
CA ASN A 512 16.83 -17.18 14.14
C ASN A 512 16.99 -15.72 13.67
N ILE A 513 16.29 -14.82 14.35
CA ILE A 513 16.32 -13.38 14.07
C ILE A 513 17.41 -12.74 14.95
N PRO A 514 18.40 -12.05 14.36
CA PRO A 514 19.34 -11.25 15.12
C PRO A 514 18.59 -10.21 15.95
N PHE A 515 18.91 -10.15 17.24
CA PHE A 515 18.37 -9.15 18.16
C PHE A 515 19.36 -8.79 19.27
N GLN A 516 19.12 -7.66 19.91
CA GLN A 516 19.74 -7.25 21.16
C GLN A 516 18.72 -6.59 22.09
N PHE A 517 18.96 -6.67 23.40
CA PHE A 517 18.13 -6.01 24.40
C PHE A 517 18.96 -4.99 25.19
N ASP A 518 18.74 -3.72 24.90
CA ASP A 518 19.40 -2.60 25.55
C ASP A 518 18.59 -2.19 26.78
N LYS A 519 19.18 -2.37 27.96
CA LYS A 519 18.54 -2.06 29.25
C LYS A 519 18.43 -0.55 29.44
N ALA A 520 17.33 -0.08 30.03
CA ALA A 520 17.23 1.31 30.50
C ALA A 520 18.24 1.60 31.63
N ASP A 521 18.65 2.86 31.80
CA ASP A 521 19.62 3.29 32.82
C ASP A 521 19.23 2.87 34.25
N ASN A 522 17.92 2.78 34.54
CA ASN A 522 17.36 2.37 35.82
C ASN A 522 16.81 0.92 35.80
N PHE A 523 17.27 0.07 34.89
CA PHE A 523 16.81 -1.32 34.77
C PHE A 523 17.03 -2.10 36.09
N ASP A 524 15.93 -2.63 36.62
CA ASP A 524 15.94 -3.61 37.70
C ASP A 524 15.10 -4.80 37.26
N ALA A 525 15.70 -5.99 37.22
CA ALA A 525 15.02 -7.18 36.69
C ALA A 525 13.70 -7.51 37.42
N SER A 526 13.56 -7.15 38.69
CA SER A 526 12.40 -7.47 39.54
C SER A 526 11.27 -6.45 39.43
N ASN A 527 11.62 -5.15 39.39
CA ASN A 527 10.68 -4.05 39.61
C ASN A 527 10.61 -3.05 38.45
N ASN A 528 11.60 -3.06 37.55
CA ASN A 528 11.70 -2.14 36.41
C ASN A 528 12.46 -2.78 35.24
N ALA A 529 11.95 -3.91 34.74
CA ALA A 529 12.55 -4.66 33.64
C ALA A 529 12.20 -4.00 32.29
N VAL A 530 12.67 -2.77 32.11
CA VAL A 530 12.42 -1.88 30.96
C VAL A 530 13.65 -1.75 30.09
N GLY A 531 13.48 -1.80 28.78
CA GLY A 531 14.54 -1.52 27.81
C GLY A 531 14.04 -1.53 26.37
N THR A 532 14.93 -1.26 25.44
CA THR A 532 14.64 -1.31 24.00
C THR A 532 15.13 -2.64 23.44
N LEU A 533 14.21 -3.43 22.90
CA LEU A 533 14.52 -4.64 22.15
C LEU A 533 14.71 -4.27 20.68
N THR A 534 15.93 -4.34 20.18
CA THR A 534 16.27 -4.05 18.78
C THR A 534 16.42 -5.35 18.00
N PHE A 535 15.67 -5.53 16.91
CA PHE A 535 15.78 -6.72 16.05
C PHE A 535 15.59 -6.42 14.57
N LEU A 536 16.13 -7.28 13.71
CA LEU A 536 16.14 -7.07 12.26
C LEU A 536 14.82 -7.51 11.62
N LEU A 537 14.17 -6.62 10.85
CA LEU A 537 13.11 -7.00 9.92
C LEU A 537 13.72 -7.64 8.66
N THR A 538 14.37 -8.81 8.81
CA THR A 538 15.14 -9.46 7.73
C THR A 538 14.35 -9.56 6.42
N GLY A 539 14.96 -9.15 5.31
CA GLY A 539 14.35 -9.09 3.98
C GLY A 539 13.48 -7.85 3.73
N ASN A 540 12.87 -7.80 2.55
CA ASN A 540 12.01 -6.69 2.15
C ASN A 540 10.65 -6.75 2.87
N THR A 541 10.23 -5.62 3.43
CA THR A 541 8.89 -5.41 3.99
C THR A 541 8.19 -4.33 3.14
N SER A 542 7.14 -4.68 2.40
CA SER A 542 6.47 -3.69 1.53
C SER A 542 5.77 -2.58 2.33
N ALA A 543 5.56 -1.42 1.71
CA ALA A 543 5.07 -0.20 2.35
C ALA A 543 3.82 -0.36 3.26
N ASN A 544 2.91 -1.27 2.89
CA ASN A 544 1.65 -1.52 3.59
C ASN A 544 1.64 -2.86 4.35
N GLN A 545 2.78 -3.56 4.42
CA GLN A 545 2.90 -4.84 5.10
C GLN A 545 3.07 -4.64 6.61
N THR A 546 2.42 -5.52 7.36
CA THR A 546 2.63 -5.70 8.80
C THR A 546 3.24 -7.08 9.04
N ARG A 547 4.32 -7.13 9.81
CA ARG A 547 5.00 -8.35 10.26
C ARG A 547 4.68 -8.60 11.73
N ARG A 548 4.77 -9.86 12.17
CA ARG A 548 4.40 -10.29 13.53
C ARG A 548 5.56 -11.03 14.17
N PHE A 549 5.86 -10.71 15.41
CA PHE A 549 6.96 -11.30 16.17
C PHE A 549 6.46 -11.68 17.56
N HIS A 550 6.65 -12.93 17.96
CA HIS A 550 6.51 -13.32 19.35
C HIS A 550 7.82 -13.07 20.07
N ILE A 551 7.76 -12.30 21.15
CA ILE A 551 8.86 -12.07 22.07
C ILE A 551 8.66 -13.02 23.24
N TYR A 552 9.41 -14.13 23.25
CA TYR A 552 9.38 -15.10 24.35
C TYR A 552 10.33 -14.67 25.47
N PHE A 553 9.93 -14.91 26.72
CA PHE A 553 10.72 -14.61 27.92
C PHE A 553 10.32 -15.50 29.11
N ASP A 554 11.14 -15.48 30.15
CA ASP A 554 10.89 -16.13 31.43
C ASP A 554 11.49 -15.33 32.59
N LYS A 555 11.19 -15.79 33.80
CA LYS A 555 11.70 -15.27 35.06
C LYS A 555 12.93 -16.02 35.53
N THR A 556 13.62 -15.47 36.51
CA THR A 556 14.74 -16.14 37.18
C THR A 556 14.29 -17.43 37.86
N GLY A 557 15.16 -18.44 37.87
CA GLY A 557 14.87 -19.78 38.39
C GLY A 557 15.18 -20.92 37.41
N LYS A 558 15.40 -20.59 36.13
CA LYS A 558 15.86 -21.51 35.08
C LYS A 558 17.05 -20.91 34.34
N ALA A 559 18.04 -21.74 34.03
CA ALA A 559 19.19 -21.32 33.23
C ALA A 559 18.85 -21.33 31.74
N TYR A 560 19.32 -20.31 31.02
CA TYR A 560 19.14 -20.14 29.58
C TYR A 560 20.50 -19.90 28.92
N THR A 561 20.73 -20.48 27.75
CA THR A 561 21.88 -20.11 26.92
C THR A 561 21.60 -18.76 26.28
N LEU A 562 22.55 -17.82 26.32
CA LEU A 562 22.44 -16.58 25.56
C LEU A 562 22.44 -16.91 24.05
N PRO A 563 21.51 -16.38 23.24
CA PRO A 563 21.59 -16.51 21.79
C PRO A 563 22.76 -15.65 21.29
N SER A 564 23.50 -16.17 20.31
CA SER A 564 24.64 -15.49 19.70
C SER A 564 24.39 -15.39 18.20
N PHE A 565 24.68 -14.20 17.67
CA PHE A 565 24.52 -13.86 16.26
C PHE A 565 25.87 -13.39 15.72
N THR A 566 26.02 -13.35 14.40
CA THR A 566 27.11 -12.59 13.78
C THR A 566 26.81 -11.10 13.95
N ASP A 567 27.74 -10.35 14.52
CA ASP A 567 27.62 -8.90 14.66
C ASP A 567 27.56 -8.26 13.26
N GLN A 568 26.52 -7.46 13.02
CA GLN A 568 26.40 -6.58 11.85
C GLN A 568 26.91 -5.15 12.16
N VAL A 569 27.19 -4.89 13.44
CA VAL A 569 27.81 -3.68 13.97
C VAL A 569 28.89 -4.14 14.95
N GLU A 570 30.16 -4.08 14.54
CA GLU A 570 31.30 -4.42 15.38
C GLU A 570 31.95 -3.13 15.91
N LEU A 571 31.84 -2.89 17.22
CA LEU A 571 32.48 -1.76 17.89
C LEU A 571 33.87 -2.16 18.40
N SER A 572 34.87 -1.30 18.14
CA SER A 572 36.20 -1.41 18.74
C SER A 572 36.74 -0.04 19.14
N SER A 573 37.67 -0.02 20.09
CA SER A 573 38.47 1.17 20.41
C SER A 573 39.86 1.04 19.79
N MET A 574 40.32 2.13 19.17
CA MET A 574 41.67 2.22 18.61
C MET A 574 42.22 3.64 18.76
N THR A 575 43.53 3.78 18.61
CA THR A 575 44.14 5.07 18.28
C THR A 575 44.23 5.16 16.76
N ASP A 576 43.75 6.25 16.17
CA ASP A 576 43.82 6.47 14.72
C ASP A 576 45.25 6.79 14.23
N GLY A 577 45.40 7.01 12.92
CA GLY A 577 46.68 7.41 12.31
C GLY A 577 47.18 8.79 12.74
N PHE A 578 46.36 9.59 13.43
CA PHE A 578 46.67 10.95 13.87
C PHE A 578 46.81 11.09 15.40
N GLY A 579 46.61 10.02 16.17
CA GLY A 579 46.83 9.97 17.62
C GLY A 579 45.58 10.13 18.50
N PHE A 580 44.38 10.13 17.93
CA PHE A 580 43.11 10.30 18.65
C PHE A 580 42.52 8.97 19.12
N ASP A 581 42.04 8.95 20.37
CA ASP A 581 41.23 7.83 20.87
C ASP A 581 39.87 7.80 20.15
N THR A 582 39.60 6.68 19.49
CA THR A 582 38.65 6.57 18.40
C THR A 582 37.80 5.33 18.58
N TYR A 583 36.48 5.48 18.45
CA TYR A 583 35.62 4.32 18.19
C TYR A 583 35.66 4.01 16.70
N LYS A 584 36.07 2.80 16.36
CA LYS A 584 35.92 2.23 15.03
C LYS A 584 34.69 1.34 15.04
N VAL A 585 33.74 1.63 14.18
CA VAL A 585 32.51 0.82 14.01
C VAL A 585 32.52 0.22 12.61
N VAL A 586 32.55 -1.10 12.52
CA VAL A 586 32.47 -1.82 11.24
C VAL A 586 31.05 -2.29 11.01
N THR A 587 30.52 -2.04 9.82
CA THR A 587 29.18 -2.46 9.38
C THR A 587 29.24 -2.99 7.95
N ASN A 588 28.18 -3.65 7.49
CA ASN A 588 28.06 -4.09 6.09
C ASN A 588 28.05 -2.92 5.08
N ALA A 589 27.60 -1.72 5.50
CA ALA A 589 27.57 -0.53 4.63
C ALA A 589 28.90 0.25 4.62
N GLY A 590 29.75 0.11 5.64
CA GLY A 590 31.01 0.84 5.74
C GLY A 590 31.66 0.79 7.13
N THR A 591 32.86 1.37 7.23
CA THR A 591 33.60 1.54 8.50
C THR A 591 33.64 3.01 8.92
N TYR A 592 33.06 3.29 10.08
CA TYR A 592 33.03 4.61 10.70
C TYR A 592 34.22 4.76 11.65
N GLN A 593 34.84 5.94 11.69
CA GLN A 593 35.83 6.31 12.73
C GLN A 593 35.39 7.60 13.45
N TYR A 594 35.19 7.51 14.77
CA TYR A 594 34.62 8.55 15.60
C TYR A 594 35.58 8.98 16.72
N HIS A 595 35.99 10.24 16.72
CA HIS A 595 36.98 10.75 17.69
C HIS A 595 36.27 11.04 19.02
N LYS A 596 36.56 10.23 20.05
CA LYS A 596 35.85 10.26 21.33
C LYS A 596 35.99 11.58 22.08
N THR A 597 37.12 12.25 21.89
CA THR A 597 37.42 13.55 22.51
C THR A 597 36.87 14.73 21.69
N GLY A 598 36.54 14.52 20.41
CA GLY A 598 35.98 15.55 19.54
C GLY A 598 34.45 15.52 19.48
N GLY A 599 33.86 14.33 19.61
CA GLY A 599 32.42 14.12 19.51
C GLY A 599 31.90 14.06 18.06
N GLY A 600 32.75 13.71 17.08
CA GLY A 600 32.39 13.64 15.66
C GLY A 600 33.12 12.56 14.88
N PHE A 601 32.55 12.15 13.75
CA PHE A 601 33.14 11.24 12.78
C PHE A 601 34.21 11.95 11.96
N ALA A 602 35.39 11.35 11.90
CA ALA A 602 36.51 11.78 11.10
C ALA A 602 36.52 11.10 9.72
N ASN A 603 36.14 9.83 9.66
CA ASN A 603 36.26 9.01 8.45
C ASN A 603 35.03 8.10 8.29
N LEU A 604 34.64 7.89 7.03
CA LEU A 604 33.59 6.93 6.63
C LEU A 604 34.10 6.17 5.40
N PHE A 605 34.72 5.02 5.64
CA PHE A 605 35.25 4.16 4.58
C PHE A 605 34.15 3.27 4.00
N ASP A 606 34.01 3.28 2.69
CA ASP A 606 33.11 2.38 1.96
C ASP A 606 33.76 1.01 1.64
N SER A 607 33.04 0.14 0.94
CA SER A 607 33.54 -1.18 0.53
C SER A 607 34.76 -1.16 -0.40
N GLY A 608 35.02 -0.04 -1.07
CA GLY A 608 36.21 0.21 -1.90
C GLY A 608 37.37 0.82 -1.12
N SER A 609 37.22 1.05 0.19
CA SER A 609 38.12 1.85 1.04
C SER A 609 38.20 3.33 0.67
N ASN A 610 37.21 3.86 -0.05
CA ASN A 610 37.10 5.30 -0.29
C ASN A 610 36.53 5.99 0.96
N ASP A 611 37.13 7.10 1.40
CA ASP A 611 36.70 7.82 2.60
C ASP A 611 35.83 9.03 2.29
N TRP A 612 34.54 8.89 2.58
CA TRP A 612 33.51 9.88 2.26
C TRP A 612 33.58 11.15 3.11
N ILE A 613 34.39 11.17 4.18
CA ILE A 613 34.63 12.34 5.04
C ILE A 613 36.07 12.86 4.90
N SER A 614 37.07 11.97 4.95
CA SER A 614 38.50 12.28 4.77
C SER A 614 39.07 13.36 5.70
N TRP A 615 38.71 13.37 6.99
CA TRP A 615 39.36 14.24 7.99
C TRP A 615 40.84 13.90 8.17
N SER A 616 41.65 14.94 8.39
CA SER A 616 43.07 14.82 8.71
C SER A 616 43.59 16.08 9.41
N THR A 617 44.87 16.08 9.79
CA THR A 617 45.57 17.24 10.37
C THR A 617 46.00 18.31 9.36
N ALA A 618 45.64 18.18 8.07
CA ALA A 618 45.91 19.21 7.06
C ALA A 618 45.06 20.47 7.32
N SER A 619 45.65 21.66 7.19
CA SER A 619 45.00 22.90 7.64
C SER A 619 43.79 23.32 6.79
N GLY A 620 42.71 23.72 7.45
CA GLY A 620 41.46 24.18 6.85
C GLY A 620 40.68 23.10 6.11
N ASN A 621 40.04 23.51 5.01
CA ASN A 621 39.25 22.65 4.11
C ASN A 621 40.01 21.48 3.46
N ALA A 622 41.35 21.44 3.56
CA ALA A 622 42.15 20.31 3.14
C ALA A 622 42.08 19.11 4.12
N GLY A 623 41.65 19.33 5.37
CA GLY A 623 41.59 18.28 6.39
C GLY A 623 40.82 18.68 7.65
N ASP A 624 41.29 19.69 8.38
CA ASP A 624 40.92 19.95 9.77
C ASP A 624 39.49 20.48 9.98
N PHE A 625 38.80 20.90 8.92
CA PHE A 625 37.37 21.28 8.90
C PHE A 625 36.43 20.11 8.57
N ARG A 626 36.94 18.97 8.09
CA ARG A 626 36.06 17.87 7.66
C ARG A 626 35.39 17.19 8.85
N GLY A 627 34.22 16.60 8.64
CA GLY A 627 33.51 15.86 9.67
C GLY A 627 32.00 15.74 9.48
N ILE A 628 31.43 14.89 10.33
CA ILE A 628 30.00 14.86 10.66
C ILE A 628 29.93 14.70 12.18
N PRO A 629 29.15 15.50 12.94
CA PRO A 629 28.15 16.47 12.50
C PRO A 629 28.63 17.94 12.51
N ASN A 630 29.87 18.21 12.94
CA ASN A 630 30.46 19.54 13.14
C ASN A 630 29.48 20.56 13.78
N MET A 631 28.75 20.10 14.81
CA MET A 631 27.45 20.66 15.20
C MET A 631 27.53 22.09 15.74
N ILE A 632 28.55 22.40 16.55
CA ILE A 632 28.72 23.71 17.18
C ILE A 632 29.85 24.47 16.49
N ASN A 633 29.55 25.71 16.11
CA ASN A 633 30.53 26.60 15.49
C ASN A 633 31.70 26.93 16.45
N PRO A 634 32.93 27.16 15.95
CA PRO A 634 34.08 27.50 16.78
C PRO A 634 33.87 28.67 17.74
N ASP A 635 33.15 29.72 17.34
CA ASP A 635 32.88 30.90 18.19
C ASP A 635 31.93 30.57 19.38
N ASP A 636 31.21 29.46 19.29
CA ASP A 636 30.30 28.94 20.31
C ASP A 636 30.87 27.72 21.07
N GLY A 637 32.15 27.38 20.84
CA GLY A 637 32.89 26.33 21.58
C GLY A 637 33.40 25.16 20.73
N GLY A 638 32.99 25.03 19.46
CA GLY A 638 33.54 24.02 18.56
C GLY A 638 33.31 22.56 18.99
N TYR A 639 32.18 22.29 19.66
CA TYR A 639 31.78 20.96 20.13
C TYR A 639 31.27 20.06 18.99
N PHE A 640 31.49 18.75 19.15
CA PHE A 640 31.08 17.69 18.21
C PHE A 640 31.73 17.80 16.83
N HIS A 641 33.06 17.95 16.85
CA HIS A 641 33.93 18.08 15.67
C HIS A 641 35.11 17.09 15.83
N PRO A 642 35.44 16.25 14.83
CA PRO A 642 36.59 15.35 14.89
C PRO A 642 37.90 16.14 15.04
N GLY A 643 38.95 15.50 15.54
CA GLY A 643 40.25 16.16 15.70
C GLY A 643 40.31 17.28 16.75
N ARG A 644 39.39 17.26 17.72
CA ARG A 644 39.35 18.19 18.87
C ARG A 644 39.34 17.41 20.19
N THR A 645 39.44 18.13 21.30
CA THR A 645 39.30 17.59 22.67
C THR A 645 38.13 18.20 23.44
N THR A 646 37.20 18.85 22.73
CA THR A 646 36.13 19.69 23.29
C THR A 646 34.94 18.89 23.84
N ALA A 647 34.95 17.56 23.75
CA ALA A 647 33.92 16.67 24.27
C ALA A 647 34.51 15.43 24.96
N SER A 648 33.69 14.73 25.74
CA SER A 648 33.98 13.41 26.29
C SER A 648 32.92 12.43 25.82
N THR A 649 33.31 11.20 25.46
CA THR A 649 32.37 10.17 24.97
C THR A 649 32.38 8.95 25.87
N SER A 650 31.19 8.41 26.13
CA SER A 650 30.94 7.24 26.96
C SER A 650 30.08 6.22 26.21
N LEU A 651 30.41 4.94 26.32
CA LEU A 651 29.61 3.85 25.78
C LEU A 651 28.31 3.70 26.60
N ILE A 652 27.17 3.59 25.93
CA ILE A 652 25.88 3.24 26.54
C ILE A 652 25.65 1.75 26.38
N SER A 653 25.71 1.26 25.13
CA SER A 653 25.53 -0.16 24.81
C SER A 653 26.30 -0.57 23.57
N ASP A 654 26.57 -1.87 23.47
CA ASP A 654 27.28 -2.51 22.38
C ASP A 654 26.63 -3.87 22.12
N GLY A 655 26.41 -4.22 20.85
CA GLY A 655 25.61 -5.37 20.47
C GLY A 655 25.45 -5.55 18.96
N PRO A 656 24.99 -6.73 18.52
CA PRO A 656 25.08 -7.20 17.13
C PRO A 656 24.38 -6.34 16.08
N LEU A 657 23.45 -5.46 16.47
CA LEU A 657 22.66 -4.62 15.57
C LEU A 657 22.74 -3.12 15.86
N ARG A 658 23.21 -2.72 17.05
CA ARG A 658 23.29 -1.33 17.46
C ARG A 658 24.39 -1.11 18.51
N ALA A 659 25.38 -0.30 18.15
CA ALA A 659 26.29 0.31 19.12
C ALA A 659 25.78 1.72 19.47
N SER A 660 25.70 2.03 20.77
CA SER A 660 25.14 3.30 21.27
C SER A 660 26.12 4.01 22.19
N PHE A 661 26.44 5.29 21.95
CA PHE A 661 27.35 6.07 22.80
C PHE A 661 26.89 7.53 22.97
N LYS A 662 27.17 8.11 24.15
CA LYS A 662 26.86 9.50 24.49
C LYS A 662 28.11 10.36 24.50
N SER A 663 28.06 11.51 23.84
CA SER A 663 29.08 12.55 23.94
C SER A 663 28.56 13.78 24.67
N VAL A 664 29.36 14.34 25.57
CA VAL A 664 29.06 15.50 26.41
C VAL A 664 30.14 16.55 26.17
N SER A 665 29.76 17.81 25.95
CA SER A 665 30.72 18.92 25.82
C SER A 665 31.50 19.15 27.11
N GLU A 666 32.73 19.66 27.03
CA GLU A 666 33.55 19.98 28.21
C GLU A 666 32.86 20.97 29.18
N ASP A 667 32.00 21.87 28.68
CA ASP A 667 31.21 22.79 29.49
C ASP A 667 29.93 22.17 30.10
N GLY A 668 29.64 20.91 29.76
CA GLY A 668 28.47 20.16 30.23
C GLY A 668 27.12 20.67 29.73
N LYS A 669 27.08 21.64 28.80
CA LYS A 669 25.83 22.22 28.31
C LYS A 669 25.21 21.50 27.12
N TRP A 670 26.00 20.70 26.39
CA TRP A 670 25.54 19.93 25.25
C TRP A 670 25.74 18.45 25.49
N GLU A 671 24.74 17.65 25.13
CA GLU A 671 24.78 16.19 25.21
C GLU A 671 24.12 15.61 23.97
N VAL A 672 24.77 14.64 23.34
CA VAL A 672 24.30 14.00 22.11
C VAL A 672 24.46 12.49 22.23
N ARG A 673 23.51 11.72 21.72
CA ARG A 673 23.61 10.26 21.58
C ARG A 673 23.83 9.89 20.13
N TRP A 674 24.71 8.94 19.88
CA TRP A 674 24.86 8.25 18.60
C TRP A 674 24.39 6.81 18.74
N ASP A 675 23.54 6.39 17.80
CA ASP A 675 23.06 5.01 17.61
C ASP A 675 23.54 4.56 16.22
N ILE A 676 24.41 3.54 16.13
CA ILE A 676 24.97 3.06 14.86
C ILE A 676 24.39 1.70 14.51
N PHE A 677 23.74 1.62 13.36
CA PHE A 677 23.01 0.46 12.82
C PHE A 677 23.72 -0.14 11.60
N PRO A 678 23.32 -1.34 11.09
CA PRO A 678 24.04 -2.04 10.03
C PRO A 678 24.16 -1.28 8.69
N LYS A 679 23.26 -0.32 8.44
CA LYS A 679 23.22 0.50 7.22
C LYS A 679 23.48 2.01 7.48
N THR A 680 23.38 2.50 8.73
CA THR A 680 23.24 3.95 9.02
C THR A 680 23.70 4.36 10.41
N ALA A 681 24.09 5.62 10.59
CA ALA A 681 24.22 6.26 11.89
C ALA A 681 23.02 7.19 12.18
N ARG A 682 22.59 7.28 13.46
CA ARG A 682 21.61 8.27 13.94
C ARG A 682 22.14 9.02 15.16
N MET A 683 22.10 10.34 15.09
CA MET A 683 22.33 11.27 16.20
C MET A 683 21.02 11.67 16.86
N THR A 684 21.01 11.88 18.16
CA THR A 684 19.94 12.59 18.90
C THR A 684 20.55 13.66 19.80
N VAL A 685 20.09 14.91 19.69
CA VAL A 685 20.52 16.01 20.57
C VAL A 685 19.74 15.93 21.88
N LEU A 686 20.34 15.33 22.92
CA LEU A 686 19.72 15.16 24.23
C LEU A 686 19.66 16.48 25.01
N LYS A 687 20.67 17.33 24.86
CA LYS A 687 20.81 18.61 25.56
C LYS A 687 21.48 19.65 24.67
N ALA A 688 20.98 20.87 24.74
CA ALA A 688 21.47 22.01 23.98
C ALA A 688 21.55 23.26 24.86
N ASP A 689 22.56 24.11 24.66
CA ASP A 689 22.60 25.43 25.30
C ASP A 689 21.49 26.29 24.67
N GLY A 690 20.42 26.54 25.44
CA GLY A 690 19.27 27.34 24.99
C GLY A 690 19.59 28.80 24.64
N THR A 691 20.80 29.28 24.93
CA THR A 691 21.29 30.61 24.50
C THR A 691 21.96 30.60 23.12
N LYS A 692 22.17 29.42 22.53
CA LYS A 692 22.93 29.23 21.30
C LYS A 692 22.08 28.63 20.19
N LYS A 693 22.49 28.89 18.95
CA LYS A 693 22.00 28.22 17.75
C LYS A 693 23.07 27.26 17.25
N TYR A 694 22.68 26.25 16.49
CA TYR A 694 23.58 25.25 15.91
C TYR A 694 23.17 24.89 14.47
N TRP A 695 23.86 23.91 13.90
CA TRP A 695 23.57 23.29 12.61
C TRP A 695 23.91 21.80 12.67
N PHE A 696 23.56 21.05 11.63
CA PHE A 696 24.22 19.78 11.34
C PHE A 696 24.98 19.92 10.03
N LEU A 697 26.28 19.66 10.05
CA LEU A 697 27.19 19.81 8.91
C LEU A 697 27.66 18.46 8.39
N TYR A 698 27.79 18.37 7.06
CA TYR A 698 28.70 17.45 6.39
C TYR A 698 29.73 18.25 5.61
N GLU A 699 30.97 18.04 6.02
CA GLU A 699 32.15 18.63 5.43
C GLU A 699 33.08 17.47 5.03
N GLY A 700 33.13 17.12 3.74
CA GLY A 700 33.81 15.91 3.31
C GLY A 700 34.03 15.79 1.80
N THR A 701 34.27 14.56 1.36
CA THR A 701 34.69 14.21 -0.01
C THR A 701 33.89 13.00 -0.51
N PRO A 702 32.78 13.21 -1.24
CA PRO A 702 32.07 12.13 -1.92
C PRO A 702 33.05 11.25 -2.72
N GLY A 703 32.86 9.93 -2.67
CA GLY A 703 33.75 8.97 -3.34
C GLY A 703 35.23 8.97 -2.91
N GLY A 704 35.61 9.71 -1.86
CA GLY A 704 37.00 9.89 -1.45
C GLY A 704 37.71 11.10 -2.08
N VAL A 705 37.19 11.65 -3.18
CA VAL A 705 37.71 12.85 -3.85
C VAL A 705 36.55 13.64 -4.44
N LEU A 706 36.36 14.89 -4.00
CA LEU A 706 35.30 15.75 -4.54
C LEU A 706 35.56 16.11 -6.02
N GLU A 707 34.73 15.59 -6.91
CA GLU A 707 34.75 15.86 -8.35
C GLU A 707 33.64 16.85 -8.75
N LEU A 708 33.95 18.16 -8.74
CA LEU A 708 32.96 19.24 -8.92
C LEU A 708 31.99 19.12 -10.12
N ASN A 709 32.39 18.42 -11.19
CA ASN A 709 31.59 18.28 -12.42
C ASN A 709 30.89 16.91 -12.57
N SER A 710 31.31 15.89 -11.81
CA SER A 710 30.78 14.52 -11.84
C SER A 710 29.89 14.23 -10.64
N ASP A 711 30.31 14.70 -9.46
CA ASP A 711 29.57 14.53 -8.21
C ASP A 711 28.27 15.32 -8.24
N LEU A 712 27.20 14.70 -7.77
CA LEU A 712 25.87 15.28 -7.77
C LEU A 712 25.38 15.50 -6.33
N VAL A 713 24.82 16.68 -6.07
CA VAL A 713 24.02 16.95 -4.87
C VAL A 713 22.55 16.96 -5.26
N THR A 714 21.74 16.20 -4.54
CA THR A 714 20.30 16.05 -4.78
C THR A 714 19.51 16.27 -3.50
N ARG A 715 18.40 17.01 -3.56
CA ARG A 715 17.52 17.27 -2.42
C ARG A 715 16.28 16.37 -2.44
N SER A 716 15.49 16.42 -1.38
CA SER A 716 14.21 15.72 -1.21
C SER A 716 13.21 15.89 -2.35
N ASP A 717 13.17 17.08 -2.95
CA ASP A 717 12.32 17.44 -4.09
C ASP A 717 12.79 16.88 -5.45
N GLY A 718 13.91 16.15 -5.46
CA GLY A 718 14.55 15.63 -6.67
C GLY A 718 15.35 16.67 -7.45
N THR A 719 15.48 17.91 -6.95
CA THR A 719 16.37 18.91 -7.55
C THR A 719 17.82 18.44 -7.42
N GLN A 720 18.41 18.12 -8.57
CA GLN A 720 19.77 17.64 -8.70
C GLN A 720 20.67 18.70 -9.33
N LYS A 721 21.89 18.87 -8.81
CA LYS A 721 22.93 19.75 -9.35
C LYS A 721 24.29 19.05 -9.27
N THR A 722 25.26 19.47 -10.08
CA THR A 722 26.66 19.07 -9.84
C THR A 722 27.21 19.80 -8.61
N ALA A 723 28.22 19.21 -7.95
CA ALA A 723 28.84 19.77 -6.75
C ALA A 723 29.50 21.15 -6.96
N ALA A 724 29.79 21.56 -8.21
CA ALA A 724 30.20 22.92 -8.55
C ALA A 724 29.15 24.00 -8.20
N ASN A 725 27.86 23.63 -8.08
CA ASN A 725 26.75 24.58 -8.03
C ASN A 725 26.19 24.73 -6.61
N ALA A 726 26.65 25.76 -5.91
CA ALA A 726 26.13 26.14 -4.59
C ALA A 726 24.64 26.50 -4.60
N TRP A 727 24.00 26.38 -3.43
CA TRP A 727 22.65 26.84 -3.17
C TRP A 727 22.44 27.14 -1.67
N SER A 728 21.48 28.00 -1.37
CA SER A 728 20.98 28.20 -0.01
C SER A 728 19.48 28.51 -0.06
N GLY A 729 18.74 27.99 0.92
CA GLY A 729 17.28 27.97 0.98
C GLY A 729 16.80 26.72 1.69
N ASP A 730 15.53 26.68 2.07
CA ASP A 730 14.83 25.47 2.54
C ASP A 730 15.10 24.26 1.63
N ILE A 731 15.25 23.10 2.23
CA ILE A 731 14.90 21.83 1.60
C ILE A 731 13.36 21.64 1.73
N PRO A 732 12.62 21.38 0.63
CA PRO A 732 11.17 21.16 0.71
C PRO A 732 10.79 19.88 1.47
N ASP A 733 9.52 19.81 1.90
CA ASP A 733 8.90 18.75 2.72
C ASP A 733 9.61 17.38 2.63
N GLU A 734 10.02 16.85 3.79
CA GLU A 734 11.06 15.85 4.02
C GLU A 734 12.50 16.39 3.97
N GLU A 735 12.97 16.88 5.12
CA GLU A 735 14.30 17.47 5.35
C GLU A 735 15.52 16.52 5.10
N TRP A 736 15.86 16.25 3.83
CA TRP A 736 17.01 15.43 3.44
C TRP A 736 17.68 15.79 2.10
N ALA A 737 18.97 15.43 1.99
CA ALA A 737 19.77 15.55 0.78
C ALA A 737 20.75 14.37 0.63
N TYR A 738 21.27 14.14 -0.57
CA TYR A 738 22.31 13.14 -0.83
C TYR A 738 23.37 13.61 -1.84
N PHE A 739 24.55 13.00 -1.72
CA PHE A 739 25.76 13.27 -2.50
C PHE A 739 26.13 11.98 -3.23
N THR A 740 26.16 12.03 -4.56
CA THR A 740 26.40 10.87 -5.43
C THR A 740 27.74 11.00 -6.13
N ASP A 741 28.59 9.99 -5.99
CA ASP A 741 29.66 9.71 -6.94
C ASP A 741 29.08 8.79 -8.02
N VAL A 742 28.99 9.31 -9.25
CA VAL A 742 28.41 8.60 -10.40
C VAL A 742 29.34 7.50 -10.93
N GLY A 743 30.66 7.65 -10.77
CA GLY A 743 31.66 6.68 -11.19
C GLY A 743 31.69 5.43 -10.30
N LEU A 744 31.45 5.61 -8.99
CA LEU A 744 31.30 4.52 -8.02
C LEU A 744 29.88 3.94 -7.98
N GLY A 745 28.87 4.64 -8.53
CA GLY A 745 27.48 4.18 -8.50
C GLY A 745 26.82 4.28 -7.13
N ARG A 746 27.35 5.13 -6.24
CA ARG A 746 27.05 5.15 -4.79
C ARG A 746 26.70 6.56 -4.32
N SER A 747 25.86 6.64 -3.29
CA SER A 747 25.50 7.91 -2.65
C SER A 747 25.66 7.87 -1.13
N LEU A 748 26.08 9.00 -0.55
CA LEU A 748 25.95 9.31 0.87
C LEU A 748 24.71 10.18 1.06
N PHE A 749 23.73 9.73 1.85
CA PHE A 749 22.56 10.53 2.19
C PHE A 749 22.63 11.08 3.61
N MET A 750 21.90 12.17 3.85
CA MET A 750 21.67 12.74 5.17
C MET A 750 20.22 13.17 5.32
N ALA A 751 19.61 12.88 6.47
CA ALA A 751 18.24 13.25 6.79
C ALA A 751 18.15 13.83 8.21
N GLN A 752 17.53 14.99 8.32
CA GLN A 752 17.15 15.60 9.59
C GLN A 752 15.70 15.15 9.87
N HIS A 753 15.42 14.57 11.04
CA HIS A 753 14.15 13.84 11.22
C HIS A 753 12.95 14.78 11.43
N LYS A 754 13.20 16.05 11.72
CA LYS A 754 12.18 17.07 11.93
C LYS A 754 12.20 18.07 10.77
N ASP A 755 11.19 17.97 9.93
CA ASP A 755 10.83 19.00 8.96
C ASP A 755 10.75 20.39 9.61
N ASP A 756 11.37 21.40 9.00
CA ASP A 756 11.19 22.80 9.38
C ASP A 756 11.36 23.73 8.16
N THR A 757 11.42 25.04 8.39
CA THR A 757 11.53 26.06 7.33
C THR A 757 12.76 26.95 7.54
N LEU A 758 13.83 26.37 8.08
CA LEU A 758 15.08 27.09 8.36
C LEU A 758 16.01 26.95 7.15
N THR A 759 16.73 28.02 6.84
CA THR A 759 17.58 28.03 5.65
C THR A 759 18.73 27.03 5.75
N ASP A 760 18.79 26.11 4.80
CA ASP A 760 19.93 25.21 4.58
C ASP A 760 20.87 25.76 3.52
N SER A 761 22.02 25.09 3.36
CA SER A 761 22.94 25.40 2.28
C SER A 761 23.81 24.23 1.87
N PHE A 762 24.14 24.23 0.58
CA PHE A 762 25.27 23.49 0.03
C PHE A 762 26.19 24.47 -0.70
N GLN A 763 27.48 24.34 -0.44
CA GLN A 763 28.53 24.97 -1.22
C GLN A 763 29.76 24.06 -1.21
N THR A 764 30.80 24.42 -1.95
CA THR A 764 32.11 23.76 -1.85
C THR A 764 33.14 24.74 -1.33
N ALA A 765 34.12 24.22 -0.60
CA ALA A 765 35.25 24.97 -0.09
C ALA A 765 36.52 24.24 -0.52
N GLY A 766 37.07 24.57 -1.69
CA GLY A 766 38.23 23.86 -2.23
C GLY A 766 37.91 22.37 -2.44
N PRO A 767 38.69 21.42 -1.87
CA PRO A 767 38.52 19.99 -2.08
C PRO A 767 37.47 19.36 -1.14
N MET A 768 36.39 20.07 -0.83
CA MET A 768 35.46 19.69 0.25
C MET A 768 34.03 20.20 0.01
N THR A 769 33.05 19.35 0.28
CA THR A 769 31.64 19.75 0.43
C THR A 769 31.46 20.61 1.68
N VAL A 770 30.47 21.49 1.68
CA VAL A 770 29.98 22.15 2.90
C VAL A 770 28.46 22.17 2.79
N PHE A 771 27.85 21.08 3.25
CA PHE A 771 26.40 20.95 3.37
C PHE A 771 25.99 21.17 4.83
N GLY A 772 24.93 21.96 5.08
CA GLY A 772 24.43 22.14 6.44
C GLY A 772 22.93 22.34 6.55
N PHE A 773 22.31 21.55 7.42
CA PHE A 773 20.95 21.76 7.91
C PHE A 773 20.90 22.95 8.88
N GLY A 774 19.96 23.88 8.66
CA GLY A 774 19.83 25.12 9.42
C GLY A 774 21.08 25.99 9.36
N ARG A 775 21.68 26.13 8.17
CA ARG A 775 22.90 26.90 7.91
C ARG A 775 22.79 27.76 6.65
N SER A 776 23.24 29.02 6.73
CA SER A 776 23.58 29.81 5.53
C SER A 776 24.83 30.66 5.76
N GLY A 777 25.88 30.41 4.98
CA GLY A 777 27.22 30.92 5.29
C GLY A 777 27.64 30.47 6.70
N SER A 778 28.16 31.40 7.52
CA SER A 778 28.48 31.12 8.94
C SER A 778 27.28 31.27 9.89
N SER A 779 26.08 31.54 9.38
CA SER A 779 24.86 31.71 10.19
C SER A 779 24.27 30.37 10.60
N ARG A 780 23.82 30.29 11.85
CA ARG A 780 23.22 29.12 12.51
C ARG A 780 21.74 29.35 12.75
N TYR A 781 20.90 28.36 12.47
CA TYR A 781 19.45 28.47 12.61
C TYR A 781 18.81 27.40 13.49
N LEU A 782 19.40 26.21 13.62
CA LEU A 782 18.84 25.16 14.49
C LEU A 782 18.84 25.59 15.96
N THR A 783 17.77 25.22 16.64
CA THR A 783 17.52 25.41 18.07
C THR A 783 16.76 24.19 18.61
N SER A 784 16.50 24.18 19.92
CA SER A 784 15.88 23.09 20.70
C SER A 784 16.70 21.81 20.84
N THR A 785 16.33 21.02 21.86
CA THR A 785 16.73 19.62 22.02
C THR A 785 15.86 18.72 21.12
N ASN A 786 16.12 17.41 21.17
CA ASN A 786 15.40 16.32 20.49
C ASN A 786 15.38 16.39 18.95
N ARG A 787 16.27 17.20 18.34
CA ARG A 787 16.56 17.06 16.90
C ARG A 787 17.40 15.81 16.66
N GLN A 788 17.14 15.15 15.54
CA GLN A 788 17.85 13.95 15.12
C GLN A 788 18.40 14.10 13.71
N LEU A 789 19.58 13.55 13.48
CA LEU A 789 20.27 13.50 12.20
C LEU A 789 20.59 12.04 11.89
N SER A 790 20.28 11.56 10.69
CA SER A 790 20.75 10.27 10.20
C SER A 790 21.57 10.43 8.93
N PHE A 791 22.55 9.56 8.73
CA PHE A 791 23.29 9.44 7.48
C PHE A 791 23.71 7.99 7.21
N GLY A 792 23.99 7.67 5.96
CA GLY A 792 24.43 6.34 5.53
C GLY A 792 24.82 6.28 4.06
N LEU A 793 25.51 5.20 3.68
CA LEU A 793 25.86 4.92 2.29
C LEU A 793 24.79 4.02 1.64
N VAL A 794 24.54 4.23 0.35
CA VAL A 794 23.65 3.39 -0.46
C VAL A 794 24.25 3.16 -1.84
N ASP A 795 24.19 1.92 -2.32
CA ASP A 795 24.66 1.49 -3.65
C ASP A 795 23.63 1.84 -4.72
N ALA A 796 23.31 3.14 -4.82
CA ALA A 796 22.39 3.70 -5.78
C ALA A 796 22.73 5.16 -6.12
N THR A 797 22.40 5.56 -7.34
CA THR A 797 22.49 6.94 -7.85
C THR A 797 21.12 7.53 -8.20
N SER A 798 20.10 6.68 -8.38
CA SER A 798 18.75 7.08 -8.77
C SER A 798 18.00 7.69 -7.59
N PHE A 799 17.24 8.76 -7.85
CA PHE A 799 16.40 9.40 -6.83
C PHE A 799 15.37 8.43 -6.22
N ALA A 800 14.82 7.51 -7.01
CA ALA A 800 13.84 6.53 -6.52
C ALA A 800 14.46 5.57 -5.49
N ASP A 801 15.65 5.05 -5.78
CA ASP A 801 16.33 4.07 -4.93
C ASP A 801 16.99 4.72 -3.71
N VAL A 802 17.62 5.89 -3.88
CA VAL A 802 18.20 6.64 -2.77
C VAL A 802 17.09 7.13 -1.83
N SER A 803 16.02 7.75 -2.33
CA SER A 803 14.90 8.21 -1.47
C SER A 803 14.17 7.06 -0.76
N LYS A 804 14.16 5.84 -1.32
CA LYS A 804 13.74 4.63 -0.62
C LYS A 804 14.64 4.36 0.59
N ALA A 805 15.97 4.36 0.43
CA ALA A 805 16.91 4.13 1.53
C ALA A 805 16.86 5.23 2.60
N VAL A 806 16.68 6.49 2.21
CA VAL A 806 16.49 7.60 3.16
C VAL A 806 15.22 7.38 3.99
N ARG A 807 14.08 7.13 3.35
CA ARG A 807 12.81 6.90 4.07
C ARG A 807 12.81 5.62 4.90
N ASP A 808 13.46 4.56 4.42
CA ASP A 808 13.68 3.35 5.21
C ASP A 808 14.40 3.69 6.53
N THR A 809 15.40 4.57 6.49
CA THR A 809 16.15 5.02 7.66
C THR A 809 15.29 5.77 8.67
N TYR A 810 14.83 6.98 8.32
CA TYR A 810 14.32 7.93 9.32
C TYR A 810 12.80 7.85 9.57
N LYS A 811 12.00 7.36 8.61
CA LYS A 811 10.55 7.25 8.83
C LYS A 811 10.26 6.16 9.84
N LEU A 812 9.43 6.47 10.84
CA LEU A 812 9.10 5.53 11.92
C LEU A 812 8.37 4.28 11.41
N LEU A 813 8.57 3.18 12.13
CA LEU A 813 7.70 2.01 12.06
C LEU A 813 6.51 2.23 13.00
N ASN A 814 5.32 1.73 12.64
CA ASN A 814 4.22 1.65 13.60
C ASN A 814 4.31 0.30 14.33
N ILE A 815 4.57 0.35 15.63
CA ILE A 815 4.86 -0.81 16.48
C ILE A 815 3.79 -0.88 17.55
N ALA A 816 3.13 -2.03 17.66
CA ALA A 816 2.17 -2.31 18.74
C ALA A 816 2.57 -3.58 19.49
N ILE A 817 2.46 -3.53 20.82
CA ILE A 817 2.73 -4.64 21.73
C ILE A 817 1.40 -5.11 22.30
N SER A 818 1.12 -6.41 22.19
CA SER A 818 -0.10 -7.02 22.72
C SER A 818 0.06 -7.33 24.22
N PRO A 819 -1.04 -7.53 24.97
CA PRO A 819 -0.97 -8.14 26.28
C PRO A 819 -0.17 -9.45 26.25
N ALA A 820 0.61 -9.72 27.30
CA ALA A 820 1.38 -10.96 27.36
C ALA A 820 0.47 -12.18 27.57
N GLU A 821 0.96 -13.32 27.12
CA GLU A 821 0.33 -14.63 27.22
C GLU A 821 1.18 -15.55 28.13
N TYR A 822 0.53 -16.49 28.80
CA TYR A 822 1.18 -17.48 29.68
C TYR A 822 0.73 -18.90 29.31
N ASN A 823 1.69 -19.81 29.11
CA ASN A 823 1.43 -21.23 28.85
C ASN A 823 1.55 -22.05 30.15
N PRO A 824 0.45 -22.62 30.68
CA PRO A 824 0.47 -23.44 31.90
C PRO A 824 0.97 -24.88 31.67
N GLY A 825 1.20 -25.31 30.42
CA GLY A 825 1.70 -26.66 30.11
C GLY A 825 3.15 -26.91 30.53
N VAL A 826 3.85 -25.88 31.01
CA VAL A 826 5.23 -25.93 31.49
C VAL A 826 5.23 -26.22 32.97
N THR A 827 5.42 -27.49 33.36
CA THR A 827 5.59 -27.83 34.79
C THR A 827 7.02 -27.47 35.21
N PRO A 828 7.27 -26.48 36.06
CA PRO A 828 8.61 -26.27 36.61
C PRO A 828 8.87 -27.38 37.62
N THR A 829 9.87 -28.23 37.37
CA THR A 829 10.30 -29.26 38.34
C THR A 829 10.69 -28.60 39.66
N PRO A 830 9.93 -28.78 40.75
CA PRO A 830 10.17 -28.02 41.96
C PRO A 830 11.31 -28.65 42.76
N THR A 831 12.44 -27.95 42.85
CA THR A 831 13.47 -28.30 43.84
C THR A 831 13.22 -27.51 45.13
N ASN A 832 12.50 -28.15 46.05
CA ASN A 832 12.36 -27.85 47.49
C ASN A 832 11.46 -26.67 47.94
N THR A 833 10.32 -27.02 48.55
CA THR A 833 9.44 -26.17 49.39
C THR A 833 10.02 -25.96 50.80
N PRO A 834 9.56 -24.95 51.58
CA PRO A 834 8.46 -25.22 52.52
C PRO A 834 7.42 -24.09 52.79
N THR A 835 6.13 -24.49 52.79
CA THR A 835 5.06 -24.15 53.77
C THR A 835 4.29 -22.79 53.75
N ALA A 836 3.03 -22.85 53.28
CA ALA A 836 1.75 -22.25 53.75
C ALA A 836 1.61 -20.70 53.95
N THR A 837 0.46 -20.05 53.69
CA THR A 837 -0.92 -20.33 54.16
C THR A 837 -2.02 -19.57 53.37
N SER A 838 -3.25 -20.12 53.37
CA SER A 838 -4.60 -19.51 53.16
C SER A 838 -4.90 -18.56 51.98
N GLU A 839 -5.97 -18.89 51.23
CA GLU A 839 -6.69 -17.99 50.31
C GLU A 839 -7.40 -16.81 51.00
N PRO A 840 -7.71 -15.75 50.23
CA PRO A 840 -9.09 -15.27 50.22
C PRO A 840 -9.66 -15.03 48.81
N THR A 841 -10.97 -15.27 48.65
CA THR A 841 -11.77 -14.98 47.45
C THR A 841 -12.15 -13.50 47.40
N ILE A 842 -11.91 -12.79 46.28
CA ILE A 842 -12.42 -11.42 46.06
C ILE A 842 -12.97 -11.24 44.63
N THR A 843 -14.10 -10.53 44.55
CA THR A 843 -14.91 -10.22 43.36
C THR A 843 -14.22 -9.27 42.37
N TYR A 844 -14.31 -9.53 41.08
CA TYR A 844 -13.87 -8.60 40.03
C TYR A 844 -14.96 -7.57 39.68
N ASN A 845 -14.60 -6.29 39.71
CA ASN A 845 -15.34 -5.18 39.08
C ASN A 845 -14.40 -4.44 38.11
N ASN A 846 -14.94 -4.01 36.97
CA ASN A 846 -14.20 -3.48 35.83
C ASN A 846 -13.45 -2.18 36.13
N TYR A 847 -12.25 -2.02 35.54
CA TYR A 847 -11.62 -0.72 35.29
C TYR A 847 -10.99 -0.65 33.89
N LEU A 848 -10.90 0.57 33.38
CA LEU A 848 -10.58 0.94 31.99
C LEU A 848 -9.07 0.84 31.68
N PRO A 849 -8.67 0.70 30.41
CA PRO A 849 -7.26 0.76 30.01
C PRO A 849 -6.66 2.16 30.28
N PHE A 850 -5.42 2.15 30.77
CA PHE A 850 -4.67 3.30 31.29
C PHE A 850 -3.66 3.81 30.26
N ILE A 851 -3.62 5.12 30.02
CA ILE A 851 -2.56 5.78 29.23
C ILE A 851 -1.38 6.06 30.16
N ILE A 852 -0.16 5.72 29.70
CA ILE A 852 1.08 6.02 30.41
C ILE A 852 1.74 7.24 29.77
N ASP A 853 1.62 8.39 30.42
CA ASP A 853 2.61 9.47 30.34
C ASP A 853 3.65 9.28 31.46
N LEU A 854 4.93 9.55 31.18
CA LEU A 854 6.00 9.64 32.18
C LEU A 854 6.89 10.88 31.95
N PRO A 855 6.81 11.91 32.81
CA PRO A 855 7.68 13.09 32.76
C PRO A 855 8.58 13.27 34.00
N TRP A 856 9.85 13.64 33.79
CA TRP A 856 10.79 14.21 34.78
C TRP A 856 11.88 15.01 34.02
N GLY A 857 12.38 16.18 34.38
CA GLY A 857 12.13 17.19 35.44
C GLY A 857 13.07 18.41 35.20
N GLU A 858 13.05 19.55 35.89
CA GLU A 858 12.25 20.02 37.03
C GLU A 858 11.82 21.52 36.88
N VAL A 859 12.42 22.47 37.62
CA VAL A 859 11.97 23.89 37.75
C VAL A 859 13.17 24.84 38.02
N PRO A 860 12.98 26.18 37.98
CA PRO A 860 13.06 26.90 39.26
C PRO A 860 11.97 27.98 39.48
N ALA A 861 11.73 28.31 40.75
CA ALA A 861 10.59 29.10 41.22
C ALA A 861 10.80 30.63 41.23
N THR A 862 9.71 31.39 41.20
CA THR A 862 9.33 32.42 42.22
C THR A 862 8.05 33.17 41.82
N LEU A 863 7.21 33.52 42.83
CA LEU A 863 6.29 34.67 42.97
C LEU A 863 4.96 34.29 43.70
N PRO A 864 4.25 35.25 44.34
CA PRO A 864 3.60 35.04 45.65
C PRO A 864 2.12 34.59 45.60
N PRO A 865 1.55 34.10 46.72
CA PRO A 865 0.22 33.52 46.75
C PRO A 865 -0.91 34.57 46.79
N PRO A 866 -1.90 34.52 45.88
CA PRO A 866 -3.16 35.24 46.02
C PRO A 866 -4.10 34.50 46.98
N THR A 867 -4.70 35.27 47.88
CA THR A 867 -5.60 34.83 48.97
C THR A 867 -6.91 34.21 48.50
N SER A 868 -7.40 33.21 49.23
CA SER A 868 -8.75 32.66 49.05
C SER A 868 -9.82 33.71 49.33
N THR A 869 -10.76 33.87 48.39
CA THR A 869 -11.94 34.74 48.56
C THR A 869 -13.19 33.90 48.33
N SER A 870 -14.08 33.81 49.32
CA SER A 870 -15.28 32.98 49.29
C SER A 870 -16.53 33.81 48.95
N THR A 871 -17.24 33.41 47.90
CA THR A 871 -18.56 33.93 47.51
C THR A 871 -19.33 32.84 46.75
N PRO A 872 -20.68 32.84 46.74
CA PRO A 872 -21.38 31.92 47.63
C PRO A 872 -22.24 30.88 46.92
N THR A 873 -22.49 29.76 47.62
CA THR A 873 -23.42 28.71 47.20
C THR A 873 -24.86 29.23 47.11
N ALA A 874 -25.43 29.25 45.91
CA ALA A 874 -26.87 29.49 45.72
C ALA A 874 -27.67 28.21 46.00
N THR A 875 -28.58 28.28 46.96
CA THR A 875 -29.40 27.14 47.42
C THR A 875 -30.53 26.81 46.44
N LEU A 876 -30.75 25.52 46.19
CA LEU A 876 -31.87 25.02 45.38
C LEU A 876 -33.23 25.38 46.01
N VAL A 877 -34.11 26.01 45.23
CA VAL A 877 -35.54 26.20 45.58
C VAL A 877 -36.37 25.32 44.66
N ALA A 878 -36.97 24.26 45.21
CA ALA A 878 -37.90 23.42 44.50
C ALA A 878 -39.18 24.20 44.15
N THR A 879 -39.60 24.16 42.88
CA THR A 879 -40.86 24.76 42.41
C THR A 879 -41.66 23.70 41.64
N ALA A 880 -42.98 23.73 41.79
CA ALA A 880 -43.84 22.55 41.65
C ALA A 880 -44.09 22.04 40.22
N THR A 881 -44.34 20.73 40.14
CA THR A 881 -44.78 19.97 38.95
C THR A 881 -46.15 20.42 38.44
N PRO A 882 -46.30 20.77 37.15
CA PRO A 882 -47.60 20.77 36.47
C PRO A 882 -47.94 19.38 35.90
N THR A 883 -49.22 19.01 36.00
CA THR A 883 -49.75 17.67 35.73
C THR A 883 -49.94 17.36 34.24
N ILE A 884 -49.76 16.10 33.85
CA ILE A 884 -50.09 15.58 32.51
C ILE A 884 -51.57 15.84 32.20
N THR A 885 -51.87 16.38 31.01
CA THR A 885 -53.23 16.63 30.51
C THR A 885 -53.42 15.98 29.14
N GLU A 886 -54.66 15.65 28.80
CA GLU A 886 -55.04 14.53 27.92
C GLU A 886 -54.76 14.66 26.41
N THR A 887 -54.72 13.49 25.76
CA THR A 887 -54.53 13.23 24.34
C THR A 887 -55.70 13.72 23.46
N PRO A 888 -55.46 14.54 22.42
CA PRO A 888 -56.43 14.74 21.34
C PRO A 888 -56.43 13.58 20.34
N THR A 889 -57.62 13.26 19.82
CA THR A 889 -57.93 12.02 19.10
C THR A 889 -57.49 11.99 17.63
N ILE A 890 -57.12 10.80 17.13
CA ILE A 890 -56.83 10.54 15.71
C ILE A 890 -58.05 10.89 14.85
N THR A 891 -57.86 11.74 13.84
CA THR A 891 -58.92 12.15 12.88
C THR A 891 -58.69 11.49 11.51
N ALA A 892 -59.79 11.22 10.80
CA ALA A 892 -59.86 10.22 9.73
C ALA A 892 -59.18 10.58 8.39
N THR A 893 -58.77 9.52 7.69
CA THR A 893 -58.14 9.49 6.36
C THR A 893 -59.05 10.02 5.23
N PRO A 894 -58.59 10.90 4.34
CA PRO A 894 -59.27 11.21 3.08
C PRO A 894 -59.03 10.13 2.01
N THR A 895 -60.04 9.90 1.17
CA THR A 895 -60.20 8.71 0.32
C THR A 895 -59.51 8.82 -1.05
N ASN A 896 -59.09 7.68 -1.62
CA ASN A 896 -58.57 7.59 -3.00
C ASN A 896 -59.52 8.21 -4.04
N THR A 897 -58.97 9.01 -4.95
CA THR A 897 -59.69 9.58 -6.11
C THR A 897 -58.99 9.14 -7.41
N ALA A 898 -59.75 9.07 -8.51
CA ALA A 898 -59.52 8.13 -9.62
C ALA A 898 -58.28 8.37 -10.51
N THR A 899 -57.71 7.26 -10.97
CA THR A 899 -56.69 7.18 -12.02
C THR A 899 -57.27 7.54 -13.41
N PRO A 900 -56.63 8.43 -14.19
CA PRO A 900 -57.02 8.67 -15.58
C PRO A 900 -56.53 7.54 -16.51
N THR A 901 -57.36 7.19 -17.48
CA THR A 901 -57.22 6.06 -18.40
C THR A 901 -56.22 6.33 -19.53
N ILE A 902 -55.44 5.31 -19.93
CA ILE A 902 -54.69 5.30 -21.20
C ILE A 902 -55.37 4.37 -22.22
N THR A 903 -55.50 4.85 -23.46
CA THR A 903 -56.22 4.19 -24.58
C THR A 903 -55.19 3.78 -25.68
N PRO A 904 -55.58 3.12 -26.79
CA PRO A 904 -55.21 1.73 -27.06
C PRO A 904 -54.06 1.54 -28.07
N THR A 905 -53.58 0.29 -28.15
CA THR A 905 -52.48 -0.19 -29.01
C THR A 905 -52.89 -0.39 -30.49
N PRO A 906 -51.99 -0.12 -31.47
CA PRO A 906 -52.07 -0.66 -32.85
C PRO A 906 -51.32 -2.01 -33.01
N SER A 907 -51.64 -2.75 -34.08
CA SER A 907 -51.38 -4.20 -34.24
C SER A 907 -50.01 -4.61 -34.83
N LYS A 908 -49.65 -5.90 -34.66
CA LYS A 908 -48.52 -6.63 -35.27
C LYS A 908 -48.75 -7.01 -36.75
N THR A 909 -47.66 -7.14 -37.53
CA THR A 909 -47.47 -8.11 -38.65
C THR A 909 -45.94 -8.31 -38.94
N PRO A 910 -45.45 -9.31 -39.72
CA PRO A 910 -44.40 -10.22 -39.20
C PRO A 910 -43.19 -10.56 -40.13
N THR A 911 -42.38 -11.57 -39.70
CA THR A 911 -41.42 -12.42 -40.48
C THR A 911 -40.07 -11.77 -40.91
N PRO A 912 -38.97 -12.52 -41.16
CA PRO A 912 -38.88 -13.98 -41.40
C PRO A 912 -37.90 -14.82 -40.56
N THR A 913 -38.06 -16.15 -40.68
CA THR A 913 -37.26 -17.23 -40.09
C THR A 913 -36.14 -17.70 -41.04
N ILE A 914 -35.07 -18.31 -40.51
CA ILE A 914 -34.08 -19.06 -41.32
C ILE A 914 -33.82 -20.48 -40.76
N THR A 915 -33.49 -21.40 -41.66
CA THR A 915 -33.55 -22.87 -41.55
C THR A 915 -32.16 -23.49 -41.24
N PRO A 916 -32.05 -24.66 -40.57
CA PRO A 916 -30.77 -25.28 -40.22
C PRO A 916 -30.14 -26.15 -41.34
N THR A 917 -28.82 -26.36 -41.26
CA THR A 917 -28.00 -27.16 -42.20
C THR A 917 -26.79 -27.81 -41.47
N PRO A 918 -26.10 -28.84 -42.02
CA PRO A 918 -26.41 -30.24 -41.72
C PRO A 918 -25.30 -31.03 -41.00
N SER A 919 -25.66 -32.21 -40.48
CA SER A 919 -24.77 -33.16 -39.78
C SER A 919 -23.89 -34.01 -40.72
N LYS A 920 -22.72 -34.46 -40.22
CA LYS A 920 -21.92 -35.57 -40.79
C LYS A 920 -21.27 -36.47 -39.72
N THR A 921 -21.87 -37.65 -39.57
CA THR A 921 -21.32 -39.04 -39.51
C THR A 921 -19.92 -39.34 -38.91
N PRO A 922 -19.76 -40.39 -38.06
CA PRO A 922 -18.53 -40.73 -37.32
C PRO A 922 -17.62 -41.80 -38.00
N THR A 923 -16.49 -42.16 -37.35
CA THR A 923 -15.68 -43.44 -37.38
C THR A 923 -14.16 -43.14 -37.32
N PRO A 924 -13.24 -43.95 -36.72
CA PRO A 924 -13.38 -45.20 -35.94
C PRO A 924 -12.84 -45.16 -34.49
N THR A 925 -13.12 -46.23 -33.74
CA THR A 925 -12.62 -46.56 -32.38
C THR A 925 -11.17 -47.07 -32.37
N VAL A 926 -10.42 -46.85 -31.28
CA VAL A 926 -9.15 -47.54 -30.99
C VAL A 926 -9.17 -48.15 -29.57
N SER A 927 -8.57 -49.33 -29.42
CA SER A 927 -8.67 -50.26 -28.26
C SER A 927 -7.82 -49.84 -27.04
N PRO A 928 -8.17 -50.23 -25.79
CA PRO A 928 -7.44 -49.83 -24.58
C PRO A 928 -6.34 -50.82 -24.14
N THR A 929 -5.17 -50.32 -23.71
CA THR A 929 -4.24 -50.90 -22.70
C THR A 929 -2.94 -50.05 -22.59
N PRO A 930 -2.15 -50.11 -21.49
CA PRO A 930 -2.46 -50.53 -20.12
C PRO A 930 -2.19 -49.42 -19.06
N SER A 931 -2.55 -49.70 -17.80
CA SER A 931 -2.36 -48.82 -16.63
C SER A 931 -0.90 -48.42 -16.35
N LYS A 932 -0.70 -47.19 -15.83
CA LYS A 932 0.46 -46.81 -15.01
C LYS A 932 0.04 -46.05 -13.75
N THR A 933 0.23 -46.73 -12.62
CA THR A 933 0.61 -46.29 -11.26
C THR A 933 0.66 -44.78 -10.94
N PRO A 934 0.15 -44.34 -9.77
CA PRO A 934 0.09 -42.92 -9.40
C PRO A 934 1.48 -42.29 -9.17
N THR A 935 1.60 -41.02 -9.56
CA THR A 935 2.76 -40.16 -9.29
C THR A 935 2.53 -39.37 -7.99
N PRO A 936 3.51 -39.25 -7.08
CA PRO A 936 3.34 -38.56 -5.80
C PRO A 936 3.22 -37.03 -5.95
N GLY A 937 2.73 -36.38 -4.90
CA GLY A 937 2.33 -34.97 -4.89
C GLY A 937 3.48 -33.94 -5.01
N PRO A 938 3.13 -32.63 -5.04
CA PRO A 938 4.08 -31.56 -5.26
C PRO A 938 5.16 -31.56 -4.18
N THR A 939 6.36 -31.95 -4.59
CA THR A 939 7.57 -31.89 -3.77
C THR A 939 8.04 -30.43 -3.75
N ALA A 940 8.70 -29.99 -2.67
CA ALA A 940 9.44 -28.73 -2.68
C ALA A 940 10.37 -28.68 -3.92
N VAL A 941 10.63 -27.49 -4.46
CA VAL A 941 11.61 -27.32 -5.55
C VAL A 941 12.96 -27.81 -5.03
N SER A 942 13.31 -29.06 -5.36
CA SER A 942 14.51 -29.72 -4.88
C SER A 942 15.70 -29.21 -5.69
N GLY A 943 16.92 -29.57 -5.29
CA GLY A 943 18.11 -29.37 -6.12
C GLY A 943 18.11 -30.14 -7.44
N ASP A 944 16.98 -30.72 -7.86
CA ASP A 944 16.82 -31.42 -9.13
C ASP A 944 16.38 -30.50 -10.29
N GLU A 945 16.02 -29.23 -10.02
CA GLU A 945 15.53 -28.29 -11.04
C GLU A 945 16.05 -26.86 -10.81
N ILE A 946 16.33 -26.14 -11.90
CA ILE A 946 16.81 -24.75 -11.86
C ILE A 946 16.05 -23.86 -12.86
N LEU A 947 15.66 -22.66 -12.43
CA LEU A 947 15.20 -21.59 -13.33
C LEU A 947 16.43 -20.99 -14.03
N VAL A 948 16.42 -20.96 -15.36
CA VAL A 948 17.57 -20.57 -16.18
C VAL A 948 17.37 -19.23 -16.89
N PHE A 949 16.10 -18.83 -17.10
CA PHE A 949 15.71 -17.60 -17.76
C PHE A 949 14.22 -17.32 -17.48
N ASP A 950 13.84 -16.07 -17.18
CA ASP A 950 12.44 -15.62 -17.21
C ASP A 950 12.35 -14.18 -17.75
N TRP A 951 12.20 -14.05 -19.06
CA TRP A 951 11.97 -12.76 -19.70
C TRP A 951 10.48 -12.42 -19.63
N ASN A 952 10.10 -11.43 -18.81
CA ASN A 952 8.69 -11.08 -18.55
C ASN A 952 8.40 -9.61 -18.88
N LYS A 953 8.77 -9.17 -20.09
CA LYS A 953 8.68 -7.77 -20.56
C LYS A 953 8.71 -7.71 -22.11
N PRO A 954 8.46 -6.55 -22.74
CA PRO A 954 8.64 -6.40 -24.17
C PRO A 954 10.09 -6.60 -24.62
N ALA A 955 10.29 -7.43 -25.65
CA ALA A 955 11.50 -7.45 -26.44
C ALA A 955 11.47 -6.27 -27.42
N THR A 956 12.56 -5.49 -27.44
CA THR A 956 12.67 -4.23 -28.18
C THR A 956 13.64 -4.35 -29.34
N LYS A 957 13.87 -3.22 -30.03
CA LYS A 957 14.87 -3.10 -31.10
C LYS A 957 16.29 -3.23 -30.53
N ASP A 958 16.51 -2.75 -29.30
CA ASP A 958 17.81 -2.73 -28.63
C ASP A 958 18.22 -4.12 -28.09
N ASP A 959 17.27 -5.06 -28.01
CA ASP A 959 17.56 -6.48 -27.77
C ASP A 959 18.18 -7.19 -28.99
N HIS A 960 18.27 -6.49 -30.13
CA HIS A 960 18.84 -6.98 -31.39
C HIS A 960 18.23 -8.32 -31.85
N GLY A 961 16.96 -8.59 -31.51
CA GLY A 961 16.25 -9.85 -31.79
C GLY A 961 16.73 -11.07 -30.99
N PHE A 962 17.56 -10.85 -29.97
CA PHE A 962 18.05 -11.87 -29.03
C PHE A 962 17.87 -11.43 -27.55
N PRO A 963 16.64 -11.11 -27.09
CA PRO A 963 16.38 -10.75 -25.69
C PRO A 963 16.91 -11.85 -24.75
N GLY A 964 17.78 -11.47 -23.81
CA GLY A 964 18.63 -12.42 -23.10
C GLY A 964 19.60 -11.81 -22.10
N ASP A 965 20.10 -12.62 -21.17
CA ASP A 965 20.97 -12.19 -20.08
C ASP A 965 22.45 -12.36 -20.45
N GLN A 966 23.28 -11.35 -20.16
CA GLN A 966 24.72 -11.35 -20.42
C GLN A 966 25.46 -10.68 -19.25
N PRO A 967 25.94 -11.45 -18.24
CA PRO A 967 25.92 -12.92 -18.13
C PRO A 967 24.54 -13.49 -17.74
N PRO A 968 24.31 -14.81 -17.96
CA PRO A 968 23.16 -15.53 -17.41
C PRO A 968 23.04 -15.43 -15.89
N MET A 969 21.80 -15.54 -15.39
CA MET A 969 21.45 -15.60 -13.96
C MET A 969 22.46 -16.41 -13.13
N GLU A 970 23.05 -15.80 -12.10
CA GLU A 970 24.15 -16.38 -11.32
C GLU A 970 23.80 -17.77 -10.74
N THR A 971 22.59 -17.91 -10.18
CA THR A 971 22.05 -19.17 -9.63
C THR A 971 22.00 -20.31 -10.65
N ALA A 972 21.91 -20.00 -11.95
CA ALA A 972 21.95 -20.97 -13.04
C ALA A 972 23.33 -21.05 -13.73
N ASN A 973 24.21 -20.06 -13.60
CA ASN A 973 25.42 -19.92 -14.43
C ASN A 973 26.66 -20.69 -13.92
N GLY A 974 26.46 -21.69 -13.06
CA GLY A 974 27.50 -22.55 -12.49
C GLY A 974 27.78 -23.85 -13.26
N ASN A 975 28.56 -24.75 -12.65
CA ASN A 975 28.84 -26.09 -13.15
C ASN A 975 27.58 -26.97 -13.18
N TRP A 976 27.21 -27.47 -14.36
CA TRP A 976 26.03 -28.30 -14.60
C TRP A 976 26.34 -29.81 -14.66
N VAL A 977 27.55 -30.23 -14.31
CA VAL A 977 27.99 -31.63 -14.29
C VAL A 977 28.12 -32.15 -12.85
N THR A 978 28.64 -31.32 -11.94
CA THR A 978 28.82 -31.66 -10.51
C THR A 978 28.49 -30.48 -9.60
N PRO A 979 27.84 -30.69 -8.43
CA PRO A 979 27.41 -31.98 -7.87
C PRO A 979 26.13 -32.54 -8.53
N GLN A 980 25.37 -31.73 -9.26
CA GLN A 980 24.13 -32.11 -9.95
C GLN A 980 24.33 -32.07 -11.47
N ASN A 981 23.82 -33.10 -12.16
CA ASN A 981 24.02 -33.29 -13.60
C ASN A 981 22.82 -32.75 -14.40
N PHE A 982 22.80 -31.43 -14.57
CA PHE A 982 21.89 -30.71 -15.46
C PHE A 982 22.34 -30.78 -16.92
N ALA A 983 23.63 -31.00 -17.20
CA ALA A 983 24.20 -31.08 -18.55
C ALA A 983 23.63 -32.24 -19.39
N GLU A 984 23.24 -33.34 -18.74
CA GLU A 984 22.51 -34.45 -19.35
C GLU A 984 20.99 -34.41 -19.04
N GLY A 985 20.51 -33.27 -18.56
CA GLY A 985 19.13 -33.01 -18.20
C GLY A 985 18.21 -32.65 -19.37
N THR A 986 17.01 -32.22 -19.03
CA THR A 986 16.00 -31.75 -19.98
C THR A 986 15.69 -30.28 -19.73
N LEU A 987 15.75 -29.49 -20.79
CA LEU A 987 15.40 -28.08 -20.82
C LEU A 987 13.93 -27.94 -21.23
N TYR A 988 13.12 -27.30 -20.39
CA TYR A 988 11.72 -26.98 -20.61
C TYR A 988 11.60 -25.48 -20.93
N VAL A 989 10.73 -25.13 -21.87
CA VAL A 989 10.46 -23.74 -22.27
C VAL A 989 8.96 -23.49 -22.33
N ARG A 990 8.52 -22.34 -21.80
CA ARG A 990 7.17 -21.79 -21.94
C ARG A 990 7.25 -20.41 -22.58
N VAL A 991 6.39 -20.13 -23.54
CA VAL A 991 6.25 -18.79 -24.14
C VAL A 991 4.79 -18.36 -24.23
N GLU A 992 4.52 -17.15 -23.79
CA GLU A 992 3.24 -16.46 -23.83
C GLU A 992 3.39 -15.15 -24.61
N ILE A 993 2.68 -14.98 -25.73
CA ILE A 993 2.67 -13.73 -26.51
C ILE A 993 1.53 -12.85 -26.02
N ARG A 994 1.84 -11.62 -25.59
CA ARG A 994 0.86 -10.65 -25.06
C ARG A 994 0.51 -9.59 -26.10
N SER A 995 1.50 -9.04 -26.80
CA SER A 995 1.27 -8.13 -27.92
C SER A 995 2.43 -8.11 -28.91
N ILE A 996 2.14 -7.74 -30.16
CA ILE A 996 3.11 -7.51 -31.24
C ILE A 996 2.55 -6.40 -32.16
N PRO A 997 3.35 -5.54 -32.79
CA PRO A 997 2.81 -4.40 -33.55
C PRO A 997 2.02 -4.83 -34.79
N VAL A 998 2.49 -5.89 -35.47
CA VAL A 998 1.77 -6.56 -36.55
C VAL A 998 1.81 -8.06 -36.29
N VAL A 999 0.65 -8.71 -36.27
CA VAL A 999 0.54 -10.15 -35.98
C VAL A 999 1.28 -11.00 -37.02
N GLN A 1000 2.34 -11.67 -36.58
CA GLN A 1000 3.18 -12.52 -37.42
C GLN A 1000 2.73 -13.99 -37.32
N ASN A 1001 2.47 -14.63 -38.46
CA ASN A 1001 2.11 -16.05 -38.48
C ASN A 1001 3.36 -16.93 -38.70
N ASN A 1002 3.48 -18.00 -37.91
CA ASN A 1002 4.64 -18.91 -37.89
C ASN A 1002 5.95 -18.26 -37.40
N ILE A 1003 5.90 -17.42 -36.35
CA ILE A 1003 7.12 -17.01 -35.63
C ILE A 1003 7.89 -18.26 -35.22
N GLN A 1004 9.21 -18.27 -35.43
CA GLN A 1004 10.09 -19.34 -34.97
C GLN A 1004 10.86 -18.88 -33.73
N LEU A 1005 10.64 -19.55 -32.60
CA LEU A 1005 11.37 -19.31 -31.35
C LEU A 1005 12.29 -20.49 -31.01
N SER A 1006 13.43 -20.18 -30.42
CA SER A 1006 14.40 -21.13 -29.86
C SER A 1006 15.18 -20.43 -28.73
N PHE A 1007 15.65 -21.17 -27.73
CA PHE A 1007 16.50 -20.64 -26.66
C PHE A 1007 17.95 -21.09 -26.84
N CYS A 1008 18.91 -20.19 -26.65
CA CYS A 1008 20.32 -20.42 -26.96
C CYS A 1008 21.24 -20.02 -25.81
N PHE A 1009 22.38 -20.71 -25.70
CA PHE A 1009 23.48 -20.41 -24.79
C PHE A 1009 24.77 -20.18 -25.57
N TRP A 1010 25.55 -19.18 -25.18
CA TRP A 1010 26.87 -18.90 -25.75
C TRP A 1010 27.97 -18.94 -24.68
N GLN A 1011 29.14 -19.43 -25.06
CA GLN A 1011 30.31 -19.52 -24.19
C GLN A 1011 31.58 -19.11 -24.95
N LYS A 1012 32.57 -18.56 -24.23
CA LYS A 1012 33.91 -18.31 -24.78
C LYS A 1012 34.60 -19.65 -25.10
N GLY A 1013 34.97 -19.85 -26.36
CA GLY A 1013 35.71 -21.01 -26.83
C GLY A 1013 36.16 -20.83 -28.28
N LYS A 1014 36.83 -21.84 -28.85
CA LYS A 1014 37.45 -21.78 -30.18
C LYS A 1014 36.77 -22.77 -31.12
N LEU A 1015 36.22 -22.27 -32.24
CA LEU A 1015 35.71 -23.10 -33.33
C LEU A 1015 36.82 -23.42 -34.36
N PRO A 1016 36.71 -24.52 -35.14
CA PRO A 1016 37.67 -24.83 -36.20
C PRO A 1016 37.68 -23.81 -37.34
N SER A 1017 36.56 -23.12 -37.55
CA SER A 1017 36.42 -21.99 -38.48
C SER A 1017 37.34 -20.80 -38.18
N GLY A 1018 38.07 -20.81 -37.05
CA GLY A 1018 39.02 -19.77 -36.66
C GLY A 1018 38.37 -18.62 -35.89
N GLU A 1019 37.05 -18.62 -35.74
CA GLU A 1019 36.32 -17.71 -34.86
C GLU A 1019 36.73 -17.96 -33.39
N ASN A 1020 37.48 -17.02 -32.83
CA ASN A 1020 37.68 -16.94 -31.39
C ASN A 1020 36.42 -16.36 -30.75
N PHE A 1021 35.94 -17.01 -29.68
CA PHE A 1021 34.86 -16.55 -28.79
C PHE A 1021 33.42 -16.61 -29.33
N ARG A 1022 32.90 -17.82 -29.62
CA ARG A 1022 31.48 -18.23 -29.42
C ARG A 1022 31.27 -19.73 -29.72
N LEU A 1023 31.37 -20.57 -28.69
CA LEU A 1023 30.68 -21.87 -28.69
C LEU A 1023 29.18 -21.61 -28.45
N GLU A 1024 28.29 -22.30 -29.15
CA GLU A 1024 26.84 -22.05 -29.11
C GLU A 1024 26.06 -23.38 -29.07
N THR A 1025 25.04 -23.43 -28.21
CA THR A 1025 24.04 -24.50 -28.20
C THR A 1025 22.62 -23.94 -28.13
N CYS A 1026 21.69 -24.49 -28.90
CA CYS A 1026 20.31 -23.99 -29.01
C CYS A 1026 19.25 -25.10 -28.96
N SER A 1027 18.09 -24.77 -28.38
CA SER A 1027 16.91 -25.64 -28.31
C SER A 1027 16.23 -25.77 -29.67
N GLY A 1028 15.30 -26.73 -29.76
CA GLY A 1028 14.51 -26.96 -30.97
C GLY A 1028 13.68 -25.74 -31.34
N ARG A 1029 13.62 -25.41 -32.63
CA ARG A 1029 12.81 -24.29 -33.12
C ARG A 1029 11.33 -24.65 -33.05
N LYS A 1030 10.51 -23.85 -32.35
CA LYS A 1030 9.05 -23.98 -32.33
C LYS A 1030 8.40 -22.89 -33.17
N LYS A 1031 7.50 -23.32 -34.06
CA LYS A 1031 6.64 -22.43 -34.85
C LYS A 1031 5.39 -22.11 -34.03
N ILE A 1032 5.08 -20.83 -33.87
CA ILE A 1032 3.91 -20.34 -33.15
C ILE A 1032 3.17 -19.26 -33.94
N SER A 1033 1.94 -18.94 -33.52
CA SER A 1033 1.32 -17.66 -33.91
C SER A 1033 1.89 -16.53 -33.06
N GLY A 1034 2.06 -15.36 -33.65
CA GLY A 1034 2.32 -14.11 -32.93
C GLY A 1034 1.05 -13.44 -32.42
N SER A 1035 -0.10 -14.12 -32.40
CA SER A 1035 -1.35 -13.54 -31.91
C SER A 1035 -1.30 -13.35 -30.39
N PRO A 1036 -1.78 -12.21 -29.85
CA PRO A 1036 -2.03 -12.04 -28.42
C PRO A 1036 -2.77 -13.23 -27.79
N GLY A 1037 -2.34 -13.66 -26.61
CA GLY A 1037 -2.86 -14.83 -25.91
C GLY A 1037 -2.29 -16.18 -26.39
N THR A 1038 -1.35 -16.20 -27.36
CA THR A 1038 -0.70 -17.47 -27.76
C THR A 1038 0.20 -17.97 -26.63
N LEU A 1039 -0.13 -19.13 -26.08
CA LEU A 1039 0.67 -19.85 -25.10
C LEU A 1039 1.19 -21.17 -25.71
N ILE A 1040 2.49 -21.43 -25.60
CA ILE A 1040 3.09 -22.73 -25.96
C ILE A 1040 4.09 -23.19 -24.90
N GLU A 1041 4.24 -24.51 -24.79
CA GLU A 1041 5.24 -25.17 -23.95
C GLU A 1041 5.94 -26.26 -24.75
N TRP A 1042 7.23 -26.48 -24.50
CA TRP A 1042 7.98 -27.61 -25.04
C TRP A 1042 9.19 -27.98 -24.20
N SER A 1043 9.84 -29.09 -24.56
CA SER A 1043 11.08 -29.53 -23.94
C SER A 1043 12.07 -30.06 -24.98
N ASP A 1044 13.36 -29.88 -24.73
CA ASP A 1044 14.48 -30.45 -25.49
C ASP A 1044 15.50 -31.04 -24.50
N LYS A 1045 16.08 -32.21 -24.80
CA LYS A 1045 17.18 -32.76 -24.00
C LYS A 1045 18.48 -32.01 -24.32
N ILE A 1046 19.21 -31.62 -23.29
CA ILE A 1046 20.42 -30.79 -23.45
C ILE A 1046 21.51 -31.46 -24.33
N PRO A 1047 21.76 -32.78 -24.23
CA PRO A 1047 22.68 -33.46 -25.15
C PRO A 1047 22.24 -33.47 -26.62
N GLU A 1048 20.94 -33.35 -26.90
CA GLU A 1048 20.34 -33.42 -28.24
C GLU A 1048 20.16 -32.02 -28.89
N MET A 1049 20.37 -30.94 -28.13
CA MET A 1049 20.33 -29.55 -28.62
C MET A 1049 21.34 -29.32 -29.78
N TYR A 1050 20.99 -28.38 -30.66
CA TYR A 1050 21.83 -27.94 -31.79
C TYR A 1050 23.15 -27.40 -31.26
N LYS A 1051 24.26 -27.69 -31.94
CA LYS A 1051 25.62 -27.23 -31.60
C LYS A 1051 26.21 -26.53 -32.82
N LYS A 1052 26.70 -25.30 -32.67
CA LYS A 1052 27.35 -24.58 -33.79
C LYS A 1052 28.57 -25.38 -34.26
N GLU A 1053 28.61 -25.67 -35.57
CA GLU A 1053 29.61 -26.54 -36.21
C GLU A 1053 29.77 -27.94 -35.58
N GLY A 1054 28.83 -28.39 -34.74
CA GLY A 1054 28.91 -29.65 -33.99
C GLY A 1054 29.68 -29.58 -32.67
N TYR A 1055 30.23 -28.42 -32.30
CA TYR A 1055 31.06 -28.26 -31.10
C TYR A 1055 30.20 -27.94 -29.85
N PRO A 1056 30.23 -28.78 -28.80
CA PRO A 1056 29.47 -28.53 -27.57
C PRO A 1056 30.11 -27.40 -26.75
N ILE A 1057 29.30 -26.73 -25.92
CA ILE A 1057 29.81 -25.88 -24.83
C ILE A 1057 30.30 -26.76 -23.66
N ASP A 1058 31.21 -26.20 -22.85
CA ASP A 1058 31.70 -26.82 -21.63
C ASP A 1058 30.78 -26.50 -20.45
N TRP A 1059 29.91 -27.44 -20.11
CA TRP A 1059 28.94 -27.34 -19.01
C TRP A 1059 29.57 -27.29 -17.61
N THR A 1060 30.88 -27.55 -17.46
CA THR A 1060 31.57 -27.35 -16.17
C THR A 1060 31.90 -25.88 -15.91
N LYS A 1061 31.81 -25.01 -16.93
CA LYS A 1061 32.18 -23.60 -16.88
C LYS A 1061 30.96 -22.66 -17.02
N PRO A 1062 31.06 -21.42 -16.52
CA PRO A 1062 30.05 -20.38 -16.78
C PRO A 1062 29.85 -20.12 -18.28
N ARG A 1063 28.64 -19.69 -18.63
CA ARG A 1063 28.28 -19.21 -19.97
C ARG A 1063 28.42 -17.68 -20.01
N LEU A 1064 28.63 -17.17 -21.22
CA LEU A 1064 28.79 -15.74 -21.49
C LEU A 1064 27.44 -15.04 -21.64
N ARG A 1065 26.47 -15.70 -22.29
CA ARG A 1065 25.11 -15.19 -22.56
C ARG A 1065 24.13 -16.35 -22.72
N ASN A 1066 22.87 -16.12 -22.39
CA ASN A 1066 21.74 -16.92 -22.89
C ASN A 1066 20.68 -15.96 -23.48
N ALA A 1067 19.83 -16.44 -24.40
CA ALA A 1067 18.79 -15.60 -25.02
C ALA A 1067 17.70 -16.42 -25.73
N ALA A 1068 16.51 -15.85 -25.80
CA ALA A 1068 15.51 -16.24 -26.79
C ALA A 1068 15.89 -15.67 -28.16
N ALA A 1069 15.87 -16.49 -29.21
CA ALA A 1069 16.17 -16.08 -30.58
C ALA A 1069 14.88 -15.96 -31.40
N ILE A 1070 14.52 -14.73 -31.80
CA ILE A 1070 13.29 -14.42 -32.52
C ILE A 1070 13.54 -14.51 -34.03
N LYS A 1071 12.83 -15.42 -34.72
CA LYS A 1071 13.00 -15.68 -36.15
C LYS A 1071 11.67 -15.60 -36.90
N ASN A 1072 11.74 -15.17 -38.16
CA ASN A 1072 10.59 -15.10 -39.06
C ASN A 1072 10.10 -16.50 -39.49
N SER A 1073 9.04 -16.54 -40.30
CA SER A 1073 8.46 -17.79 -40.82
C SER A 1073 9.43 -18.65 -41.66
N GLN A 1074 10.43 -18.02 -42.27
CA GLN A 1074 11.51 -18.66 -43.03
C GLN A 1074 12.67 -19.13 -42.13
N GLY A 1075 12.67 -18.79 -40.83
CA GLY A 1075 13.72 -19.14 -39.87
C GLY A 1075 14.90 -18.18 -39.83
N ILE A 1076 14.78 -17.00 -40.47
CA ILE A 1076 15.77 -15.92 -40.47
C ILE A 1076 15.58 -15.08 -39.20
N PRO A 1077 16.63 -14.80 -38.40
CA PRO A 1077 16.51 -13.93 -37.23
C PRO A 1077 16.00 -12.53 -37.59
N VAL A 1078 15.10 -12.01 -36.77
CA VAL A 1078 14.58 -10.64 -36.91
C VAL A 1078 15.51 -9.71 -36.14
N SER A 1079 16.72 -9.57 -36.67
CA SER A 1079 17.90 -9.04 -35.99
C SER A 1079 18.83 -8.30 -36.96
N ASP A 1080 19.60 -7.35 -36.44
CA ASP A 1080 20.74 -6.68 -37.07
C ASP A 1080 22.11 -7.26 -36.65
N SER A 1081 22.14 -8.25 -35.74
CA SER A 1081 23.37 -8.85 -35.21
C SER A 1081 24.25 -9.53 -36.26
N ALA A 1082 23.76 -9.72 -37.48
CA ALA A 1082 24.54 -10.16 -38.63
C ALA A 1082 23.99 -9.56 -39.95
N PRO A 1083 24.86 -9.20 -40.92
CA PRO A 1083 24.44 -8.64 -42.22
C PRO A 1083 23.52 -9.53 -43.06
N GLU A 1084 23.43 -10.82 -42.76
CA GLU A 1084 22.55 -11.80 -43.40
C GLU A 1084 21.19 -11.96 -42.69
N PHE A 1085 20.96 -11.30 -41.55
CA PHE A 1085 19.67 -11.31 -40.85
C PHE A 1085 18.78 -10.15 -41.32
N ARG A 1086 19.34 -8.93 -41.38
CA ARG A 1086 18.70 -7.69 -41.88
C ARG A 1086 17.27 -7.49 -41.36
N TRP A 1087 17.07 -7.55 -40.06
CA TRP A 1087 15.77 -7.45 -39.40
C TRP A 1087 14.73 -8.43 -39.98
N GLY A 1088 15.16 -9.64 -40.34
CA GLY A 1088 14.30 -10.69 -40.91
C GLY A 1088 14.08 -10.60 -42.42
N CYS A 1089 14.67 -9.61 -43.12
CA CYS A 1089 14.65 -9.54 -44.59
C CYS A 1089 15.62 -10.53 -45.26
N GLY A 1090 16.68 -10.96 -44.56
CA GLY A 1090 17.72 -11.81 -45.13
C GLY A 1090 18.33 -11.25 -46.41
N THR A 1091 18.52 -12.11 -47.40
CA THR A 1091 19.05 -11.75 -48.73
C THR A 1091 18.03 -11.03 -49.62
N ASN A 1092 16.78 -10.83 -49.19
CA ASN A 1092 15.80 -10.08 -49.98
C ASN A 1092 16.10 -8.57 -49.92
N LEU A 1093 16.68 -8.04 -51.01
CA LEU A 1093 17.00 -6.62 -51.14
C LEU A 1093 15.75 -5.72 -51.33
N SER A 1094 14.60 -6.29 -51.72
CA SER A 1094 13.34 -5.54 -51.86
C SER A 1094 12.56 -5.38 -50.55
N CYS A 1095 12.96 -6.10 -49.50
CA CYS A 1095 12.37 -5.99 -48.17
C CYS A 1095 12.97 -4.79 -47.44
N ASN A 1096 12.11 -3.89 -46.92
CA ASN A 1096 12.52 -2.77 -46.08
C ASN A 1096 12.78 -3.28 -44.65
N PRO A 1097 14.05 -3.26 -44.17
CA PRO A 1097 14.40 -3.82 -42.87
C PRO A 1097 13.90 -2.95 -41.70
N GLU A 1098 13.70 -1.64 -41.89
CA GLU A 1098 13.18 -0.75 -40.84
C GLU A 1098 11.67 -0.99 -40.65
N ALA A 1099 10.92 -1.04 -41.75
CA ALA A 1099 9.49 -1.38 -41.69
C ALA A 1099 9.27 -2.81 -41.15
N ASN A 1100 10.13 -3.77 -41.49
CA ASN A 1100 10.02 -5.12 -40.94
C ASN A 1100 10.42 -5.17 -39.46
N ARG A 1101 11.46 -4.45 -39.02
CA ARG A 1101 11.79 -4.27 -37.59
C ARG A 1101 10.59 -3.70 -36.81
N ASP A 1102 9.94 -2.68 -37.37
CA ASP A 1102 8.85 -1.95 -36.72
C ASP A 1102 7.52 -2.73 -36.71
N ALA A 1103 7.35 -3.67 -37.64
CA ALA A 1103 6.26 -4.64 -37.63
C ALA A 1103 6.42 -5.75 -36.56
N TRP A 1104 7.63 -5.92 -36.01
CA TRP A 1104 7.96 -6.97 -35.04
C TRP A 1104 8.22 -6.46 -33.62
N TYR A 1105 8.78 -5.26 -33.45
CA TYR A 1105 9.18 -4.72 -32.13
C TYR A 1105 8.46 -3.40 -31.78
N PRO A 1106 7.91 -3.26 -30.56
CA PRO A 1106 8.10 -4.15 -29.41
C PRO A 1106 7.22 -5.42 -29.43
N LEU A 1107 7.82 -6.57 -29.12
CA LEU A 1107 7.13 -7.86 -28.93
C LEU A 1107 6.98 -8.12 -27.43
N ASP A 1108 5.79 -7.89 -26.88
CA ASP A 1108 5.49 -8.24 -25.49
C ASP A 1108 5.25 -9.74 -25.34
N MET A 1109 6.13 -10.41 -24.60
CA MET A 1109 6.07 -11.83 -24.34
C MET A 1109 6.63 -12.18 -22.96
N ARG A 1110 6.11 -13.27 -22.37
CA ARG A 1110 6.80 -13.98 -21.29
C ARG A 1110 7.49 -15.22 -21.85
N PHE A 1111 8.79 -15.34 -21.66
CA PHE A 1111 9.63 -16.46 -22.12
C PHE A 1111 10.39 -17.05 -20.93
N THR A 1112 9.96 -18.21 -20.45
CA THR A 1112 10.47 -18.85 -19.22
C THR A 1112 11.18 -20.17 -19.57
N VAL A 1113 12.35 -20.43 -18.99
CA VAL A 1113 13.17 -21.63 -19.23
C VAL A 1113 13.61 -22.26 -17.91
N VAL A 1114 13.33 -23.55 -17.76
CA VAL A 1114 13.71 -24.38 -16.61
C VAL A 1114 14.55 -25.56 -17.09
N VAL A 1115 15.54 -25.97 -16.31
CA VAL A 1115 16.30 -27.20 -16.58
C VAL A 1115 16.14 -28.19 -15.43
N VAL A 1116 15.79 -29.41 -15.78
CA VAL A 1116 15.57 -30.54 -14.87
C VAL A 1116 16.73 -31.52 -15.00
N GLN A 1117 17.30 -31.94 -13.86
CA GLN A 1117 18.45 -32.83 -13.77
C GLN A 1117 18.19 -34.17 -14.47
N LYS A 1118 19.26 -34.80 -15.02
CA LYS A 1118 19.21 -36.13 -15.63
C LYS A 1118 18.48 -37.14 -14.73
N GLY A 1119 17.41 -37.74 -15.27
CA GLY A 1119 16.63 -38.78 -14.59
C GLY A 1119 15.58 -38.28 -13.59
N LYS A 1120 15.37 -36.96 -13.49
CA LYS A 1120 14.32 -36.33 -12.68
C LYS A 1120 13.13 -35.92 -13.56
N SER A 1121 11.99 -35.65 -12.94
CA SER A 1121 10.72 -35.34 -13.62
C SER A 1121 10.31 -33.91 -13.34
N PHE A 1122 9.90 -33.17 -14.38
CA PHE A 1122 9.55 -31.76 -14.25
C PHE A 1122 8.42 -31.54 -13.25
N SER A 1123 8.67 -30.70 -12.26
CA SER A 1123 7.76 -30.37 -11.16
C SER A 1123 6.50 -29.61 -11.60
N GLY A 1124 6.50 -29.07 -12.82
CA GLY A 1124 5.40 -28.33 -13.43
C GLY A 1124 5.63 -26.83 -13.45
N TRP A 1125 4.97 -26.14 -14.38
CA TRP A 1125 5.19 -24.72 -14.61
C TRP A 1125 4.77 -23.84 -13.43
N ASP A 1126 3.78 -24.23 -12.63
CA ASP A 1126 3.27 -23.41 -11.53
C ASP A 1126 4.34 -23.01 -10.51
N ASN A 1127 5.42 -23.78 -10.37
CA ASN A 1127 6.56 -23.45 -9.53
C ASN A 1127 7.41 -22.27 -10.06
N TYR A 1128 7.19 -21.87 -11.31
CA TYR A 1128 7.97 -20.87 -12.05
C TYR A 1128 7.12 -19.75 -12.66
N ILE A 1129 5.87 -20.03 -13.01
CA ILE A 1129 5.00 -19.11 -13.77
C ILE A 1129 3.95 -18.41 -12.91
N ASN A 1130 3.78 -18.82 -11.65
CA ASN A 1130 2.72 -18.33 -10.77
C ASN A 1130 2.70 -16.78 -10.74
N PRO A 1131 1.54 -16.10 -10.87
CA PRO A 1131 1.46 -14.63 -10.94
C PRO A 1131 1.78 -13.89 -9.63
N GLY A 1132 2.60 -14.48 -8.75
CA GLY A 1132 3.12 -13.85 -7.53
C GLY A 1132 4.33 -12.92 -7.79
N SER A 1133 4.87 -12.93 -9.01
CA SER A 1133 5.80 -11.92 -9.52
C SER A 1133 5.20 -11.17 -10.72
N THR A 1134 5.21 -9.84 -10.64
CA THR A 1134 4.63 -8.83 -11.57
C THR A 1134 5.21 -8.91 -13.00
N PRO A 1135 4.52 -8.44 -14.08
CA PRO A 1135 3.79 -7.15 -14.17
C PRO A 1135 2.39 -7.17 -14.84
N MET A 1136 1.81 -5.97 -15.00
CA MET A 1136 0.44 -5.69 -15.46
C MET A 1136 0.17 -6.00 -16.95
N PRO A 1137 -1.09 -6.28 -17.34
CA PRO A 1137 -1.54 -6.19 -18.74
C PRO A 1137 -2.03 -4.77 -19.09
N VAL A 1138 -1.53 -4.27 -20.22
CA VAL A 1138 -2.06 -3.08 -20.91
C VAL A 1138 -3.31 -3.46 -21.69
N HIS A 1139 -4.38 -2.66 -21.60
CA HIS A 1139 -5.51 -2.76 -22.53
C HIS A 1139 -5.21 -1.98 -23.82
N THR A 1140 -4.80 -2.69 -24.87
CA THR A 1140 -4.83 -2.15 -26.24
C THR A 1140 -6.18 -2.50 -26.88
N ALA A 1141 -6.94 -1.48 -27.30
CA ALA A 1141 -8.19 -1.70 -28.03
C ALA A 1141 -7.89 -2.06 -29.49
N THR A 1142 -8.57 -3.09 -30.03
CA THR A 1142 -8.50 -3.43 -31.46
C THR A 1142 -9.90 -3.42 -32.06
N LEU A 1143 -10.11 -2.49 -32.98
CA LEU A 1143 -11.33 -2.40 -33.80
C LEU A 1143 -11.47 -3.63 -34.70
N THR A 1144 -12.69 -4.14 -34.84
CA THR A 1144 -13.00 -5.18 -35.83
C THR A 1144 -13.41 -4.53 -37.16
N PRO A 1145 -12.75 -4.82 -38.29
CA PRO A 1145 -13.25 -4.42 -39.60
C PRO A 1145 -14.33 -5.40 -40.07
N THR A 1146 -15.38 -4.90 -40.73
CA THR A 1146 -16.28 -5.73 -41.52
C THR A 1146 -16.75 -4.92 -42.73
N GLU A 1147 -16.32 -5.32 -43.91
CA GLU A 1147 -16.84 -4.78 -45.17
C GLU A 1147 -18.29 -5.23 -45.38
N THR A 1148 -19.14 -4.38 -45.98
CA THR A 1148 -20.06 -4.87 -47.02
C THR A 1148 -20.47 -3.79 -48.01
N SER A 1149 -20.15 -4.04 -49.28
CA SER A 1149 -20.86 -3.64 -50.51
C SER A 1149 -21.56 -2.26 -50.62
N MET A 1150 -21.05 -1.47 -51.56
CA MET A 1150 -21.84 -0.47 -52.31
C MET A 1150 -22.84 -1.16 -53.26
N PRO A 1151 -23.99 -0.52 -53.56
CA PRO A 1151 -24.34 -0.38 -54.98
C PRO A 1151 -24.82 1.03 -55.38
N THR A 1152 -24.16 1.53 -56.42
CA THR A 1152 -24.62 2.37 -57.54
C THR A 1152 -26.07 2.89 -57.56
N GLU A 1153 -26.24 4.21 -57.68
CA GLU A 1153 -27.07 4.85 -58.73
C GLU A 1153 -26.45 6.19 -59.20
N THR A 1154 -26.72 6.54 -60.46
CA THR A 1154 -26.09 7.57 -61.33
C THR A 1154 -27.13 7.88 -62.44
N PRO A 1155 -27.24 9.03 -63.16
CA PRO A 1155 -26.66 10.41 -63.03
C PRO A 1155 -27.64 11.62 -63.27
N THR A 1156 -27.18 12.88 -62.98
CA THR A 1156 -27.32 14.14 -63.81
C THR A 1156 -28.73 14.74 -64.09
N PRO A 1157 -28.95 16.08 -64.35
CA PRO A 1157 -28.04 17.19 -64.77
C PRO A 1157 -27.90 18.37 -63.77
N THR A 1158 -26.80 19.15 -63.70
CA THR A 1158 -26.01 19.98 -64.66
C THR A 1158 -26.49 21.44 -64.78
N GLU A 1159 -25.69 22.40 -64.27
CA GLU A 1159 -25.03 23.54 -64.97
C GLU A 1159 -23.91 24.09 -64.01
N THR A 1160 -22.62 24.17 -64.36
CA THR A 1160 -21.87 25.20 -65.15
C THR A 1160 -21.71 26.53 -64.36
N SER A 1161 -20.53 27.15 -64.12
CA SER A 1161 -19.28 27.31 -64.93
C SER A 1161 -17.95 27.47 -64.14
N THR A 1162 -16.82 27.34 -64.86
CA THR A 1162 -15.37 27.35 -64.51
C THR A 1162 -14.74 28.74 -64.19
N PRO A 1163 -13.58 28.83 -63.48
CA PRO A 1163 -12.85 30.09 -63.18
C PRO A 1163 -11.63 30.43 -64.10
N THR A 1164 -11.07 31.65 -63.94
CA THR A 1164 -9.86 32.24 -64.61
C THR A 1164 -9.46 33.53 -63.83
N GLU A 1165 -8.25 34.14 -63.80
CA GLU A 1165 -6.89 33.86 -64.34
C GLU A 1165 -5.77 34.45 -63.41
N THR A 1166 -4.70 35.10 -63.93
CA THR A 1166 -3.40 35.43 -63.25
C THR A 1166 -2.74 36.69 -63.90
N PRO A 1167 -1.39 37.00 -63.93
CA PRO A 1167 -0.23 36.80 -63.01
C PRO A 1167 0.79 37.99 -62.84
N THR A 1168 1.28 38.29 -61.61
CA THR A 1168 2.71 38.72 -61.31
C THR A 1168 3.14 40.15 -61.85
N PRO A 1169 4.37 40.76 -61.70
CA PRO A 1169 5.60 40.59 -60.85
C PRO A 1169 6.16 41.82 -60.03
N THR A 1170 7.02 41.51 -59.03
CA THR A 1170 8.43 41.95 -58.69
C THR A 1170 8.96 43.42 -58.76
N GLU A 1171 9.64 43.92 -57.69
CA GLU A 1171 11.09 44.31 -57.61
C GLU A 1171 11.56 44.89 -56.23
N THR A 1172 12.90 44.95 -56.02
CA THR A 1172 13.68 45.19 -54.76
C THR A 1172 14.67 46.40 -54.92
N PRO A 1173 15.77 46.69 -54.15
CA PRO A 1173 16.15 46.53 -52.72
C PRO A 1173 16.89 47.77 -52.04
N THR A 1174 17.43 47.59 -50.82
CA THR A 1174 18.71 48.17 -50.23
C THR A 1174 18.73 49.55 -49.48
N PRO A 1175 19.78 49.90 -48.66
CA PRO A 1175 19.64 50.58 -47.34
C PRO A 1175 20.53 51.85 -47.16
N THR A 1176 20.79 52.33 -45.92
CA THR A 1176 22.03 53.04 -45.45
C THR A 1176 22.10 53.13 -43.90
N GLU A 1177 23.31 53.33 -43.35
CA GLU A 1177 23.72 53.20 -41.94
C GLU A 1177 23.73 54.51 -41.07
N THR A 1178 24.03 54.31 -39.77
CA THR A 1178 24.54 55.14 -38.63
C THR A 1178 25.57 56.29 -38.94
N PRO A 1179 26.19 57.04 -37.96
CA PRO A 1179 25.94 57.25 -36.50
C PRO A 1179 26.10 58.72 -35.96
N THR A 1180 25.72 58.97 -34.69
CA THR A 1180 26.32 59.86 -33.62
C THR A 1180 25.29 60.06 -32.48
N GLU A 1181 25.62 60.34 -31.21
CA GLU A 1181 26.89 60.56 -30.49
C GLU A 1181 27.22 59.46 -29.47
#